data_AF-A0A928BL11-F1
#
_entry.id   AF-A0A928BL11-F1
#
_cell.length_a   1.000
_cell.length_b   1.000
_cell.length_c   1.000
_cell.angle_alpha   90.00
_cell.angle_beta   90.00
_cell.angle_gamma   90.00
#
_symmetry.space_group_name_H-M   'P 1'
#
loop_
_entity.id
_entity.type
_entity.pdbx_description
1 polymer ?
#
loop_
_entity_poly.entity_id
_entity_poly.type
_entity_poly.pdbx_seq_one_letter_code
_entity_poly.pdbx_strand_id
1 'polypeptide(L)'
;MKRIFIYVLIAAGLFSGCSMEGIFAPIQTLEVDCEELLAPAIGASYSISVNSNTSWKAELTSDGWISCDVEDFVGSRSLNVVFRENEGEARNCDLVLSLADGSITRRVNLRQGARTEEGQITIAQLRDKEKDADGGEYKFSGPALVKGFVTTDLTDKNFYEDSFAMQDGFSSGTSGITVCCKEMLPDFLRGDEVEIDLDGATLKRNEYGVLTLYPEKSPVRTPTNRIDVKPMPIMMTSLASGEYESMFVSVYNLQPIKADNGGTLEGGIHVEDQKSASAFVKVFEESLFKEATCQGGRGSVTGIAGKAAEGENAAVIIPTKVSDLAFEGVRFETLTGGVSKFPYMLSLFSYNGKNDTEVTPEYINYEVIPYNSGTKFIDAYYYDKDEDTDVSLHVHAAGRTESEVRSELYWGNSKGFDSVPAKSFVTRQSAAGEYPGDSYYLLTMPLKSHFIDAGGTFSVAFYIWNTDWAVRDWKLEYSLDMHNWYGYDEISGTGEGVVELMPAGNFALYNVKFTAQTTIDESDILYIRFSPFGKRASKGGASIATGWGSDVRLSVGMLVCPHVERRSDTEIPANAVWYNTFDSLTEGSDYMMGNRLGVLDNLNGPLIGLWSETQKNGMTGTNVAMRPGYAQVGYVEYATDGLKVMSYKGTLQTPSLEVEGEFNLSFKAMTFRSSRVGRIEMHESIPEKGPDAQRIDIEIADGGKIVELDGKRIDAVSKLTIFGLPFSEFKTYNIKIEGATKQTSVIFKSAENIKFTRWFIDDIIVTQSI
;
A
#
# COMPACT_ATOMS: atom_id res chain seq x y z
N MET A 1 79.43 -27.42 -47.28
CA MET A 1 79.94 -28.56 -46.47
C MET A 1 79.38 -28.45 -45.07
N LYS A 2 78.68 -29.51 -44.63
CA LYS A 2 78.51 -30.02 -43.25
C LYS A 2 78.72 -29.11 -42.02
N ARG A 3 77.68 -29.14 -41.17
CA ARG A 3 77.66 -29.42 -39.70
C ARG A 3 78.08 -28.29 -38.75
N ILE A 4 77.16 -27.74 -37.95
CA ILE A 4 76.67 -28.18 -36.61
C ILE A 4 77.70 -27.94 -35.50
N PHE A 5 77.36 -27.08 -34.52
CA PHE A 5 77.47 -27.20 -33.05
C PHE A 5 76.95 -25.88 -32.42
N ILE A 6 75.69 -25.81 -31.96
CA ILE A 6 75.18 -25.94 -30.56
C ILE A 6 75.67 -24.85 -29.58
N TYR A 7 74.71 -23.96 -29.24
CA TYR A 7 74.33 -23.24 -27.99
C TYR A 7 75.44 -22.78 -27.01
N VAL A 8 75.37 -21.56 -26.44
CA VAL A 8 74.59 -21.24 -25.22
C VAL A 8 74.54 -19.71 -24.96
N LEU A 9 73.30 -19.18 -24.87
CA LEU A 9 72.69 -18.29 -23.86
C LEU A 9 73.08 -16.79 -23.62
N ILE A 10 71.99 -16.00 -23.61
CA ILE A 10 71.62 -14.83 -22.77
C ILE A 10 71.58 -13.43 -23.40
N ALA A 11 70.38 -12.85 -23.22
CA ALA A 11 70.00 -11.45 -23.02
C ALA A 11 69.66 -10.56 -24.23
N ALA A 12 68.36 -10.25 -24.26
CA ALA A 12 67.75 -8.92 -24.29
C ALA A 12 67.96 -8.04 -25.55
N GLY A 13 66.83 -7.78 -26.21
CA GLY A 13 66.71 -6.73 -27.22
C GLY A 13 65.35 -6.77 -27.90
N LEU A 14 64.40 -6.00 -27.38
CA LEU A 14 63.22 -5.56 -28.14
C LEU A 14 63.69 -4.77 -29.36
N PHE A 15 63.31 -5.18 -30.58
CA PHE A 15 62.37 -4.46 -31.44
C PHE A 15 62.31 -5.04 -32.88
N SER A 16 61.05 -5.23 -33.30
CA SER A 16 60.51 -5.26 -34.67
C SER A 16 60.74 -6.49 -35.55
N GLY A 17 59.60 -7.02 -36.01
CA GLY A 17 59.49 -7.53 -37.37
C GLY A 17 59.04 -8.98 -37.51
N CYS A 18 57.81 -9.30 -37.10
CA CYS A 18 57.03 -10.32 -37.80
C CYS A 18 55.57 -9.87 -37.87
N SER A 19 55.15 -9.61 -39.11
CA SER A 19 53.76 -9.46 -39.53
C SER A 19 52.93 -10.63 -39.02
N MET A 20 52.07 -10.37 -38.04
CA MET A 20 50.87 -11.19 -37.85
C MET A 20 49.76 -10.58 -38.69
N GLU A 21 49.14 -11.43 -39.49
CA GLU A 21 47.91 -11.19 -40.24
C GLU A 21 46.97 -10.29 -39.44
N GLY A 22 46.48 -9.23 -40.07
CA GLY A 22 45.53 -8.32 -39.46
C GLY A 22 44.33 -9.13 -38.96
N ILE A 23 44.22 -9.24 -37.64
CA ILE A 23 42.95 -9.52 -36.99
C ILE A 23 42.05 -8.36 -37.44
N PHE A 24 41.18 -8.61 -38.42
CA PHE A 24 40.12 -7.67 -38.75
C PHE A 24 39.32 -7.50 -37.46
N ALA A 25 39.52 -6.37 -36.77
CA ALA A 25 38.59 -5.96 -35.73
C ALA A 25 37.19 -5.94 -36.36
N PRO A 26 36.15 -6.43 -35.66
CA PRO A 26 34.80 -6.36 -36.19
C PRO A 26 34.51 -4.92 -36.64
N ILE A 27 34.01 -4.75 -37.86
CA ILE A 27 33.67 -3.44 -38.41
C ILE A 27 32.72 -2.76 -37.42
N GLN A 28 33.09 -1.56 -36.96
CA GLN A 28 32.23 -0.81 -36.05
C GLN A 28 30.94 -0.42 -36.77
N THR A 29 29.82 -0.55 -36.08
CA THR A 29 28.49 -0.28 -36.61
C THR A 29 27.72 0.65 -35.69
N LEU A 30 26.93 1.53 -36.29
CA LEU A 30 25.99 2.41 -35.60
C LEU A 30 24.78 2.62 -36.50
N GLU A 31 23.65 2.09 -36.08
CA GLU A 31 22.38 2.12 -36.79
C GLU A 31 21.26 2.60 -35.85
N VAL A 32 20.26 3.26 -36.43
CA VAL A 32 19.12 3.84 -35.73
C VAL A 32 17.86 3.45 -36.50
N ASP A 33 16.77 3.17 -35.80
CA ASP A 33 15.52 2.69 -36.40
C ASP A 33 14.64 3.80 -37.01
N CYS A 34 14.94 5.07 -36.75
CA CYS A 34 14.23 6.21 -37.35
C CYS A 34 15.18 7.34 -37.78
N GLU A 35 14.81 8.07 -38.83
CA GLU A 35 15.51 9.28 -39.29
C GLU A 35 14.80 10.58 -38.85
N GLU A 36 13.50 10.51 -38.54
CA GLU A 36 12.68 11.66 -38.11
C GLU A 36 11.65 11.24 -37.06
N LEU A 37 11.44 12.10 -36.07
CA LEU A 37 10.31 12.06 -35.14
C LEU A 37 9.55 13.39 -35.17
N LEU A 38 8.25 13.28 -35.36
CA LEU A 38 7.28 14.36 -35.40
C LEU A 38 6.39 14.27 -34.15
N ALA A 39 6.69 15.08 -33.14
CA ALA A 39 5.95 15.13 -31.90
C ALA A 39 4.80 16.16 -31.94
N PRO A 40 3.70 15.91 -31.23
CA PRO A 40 2.65 16.90 -31.05
C PRO A 40 3.03 17.97 -30.02
N ALA A 41 2.21 19.03 -29.94
CA ALA A 41 2.46 20.14 -29.03
C ALA A 41 2.30 19.78 -27.53
N ILE A 42 1.44 18.83 -27.17
CA ILE A 42 1.13 18.50 -25.76
C ILE A 42 2.31 17.90 -24.96
N GLY A 43 3.41 17.54 -25.63
CA GLY A 43 4.52 16.81 -25.03
C GLY A 43 4.29 15.30 -25.10
N ALA A 44 5.36 14.55 -25.32
CA ALA A 44 5.30 13.12 -25.56
C ALA A 44 6.68 12.47 -25.36
N SER A 45 6.68 11.17 -25.11
CA SER A 45 7.91 10.37 -25.01
C SER A 45 7.96 9.36 -26.13
N TYR A 46 9.14 9.18 -26.72
CA TYR A 46 9.38 8.23 -27.81
C TYR A 46 10.58 7.36 -27.51
N SER A 47 10.52 6.10 -27.94
CA SER A 47 11.65 5.20 -27.89
C SER A 47 12.33 5.12 -29.26
N ILE A 48 13.65 5.29 -29.30
CA ILE A 48 14.48 5.17 -30.50
C ILE A 48 15.47 4.04 -30.29
N SER A 49 15.44 3.00 -31.13
CA SER A 49 16.36 1.86 -31.00
C SER A 49 17.69 2.16 -31.68
N VAL A 50 18.79 2.06 -30.92
CA VAL A 50 20.15 2.22 -31.42
C VAL A 50 20.86 0.86 -31.40
N ASN A 51 21.30 0.42 -32.57
CA ASN A 51 22.07 -0.81 -32.74
C ASN A 51 23.54 -0.48 -32.96
N SER A 52 24.39 -0.93 -32.05
CA SER A 52 25.84 -0.78 -32.15
C SER A 52 26.56 -1.98 -31.54
N ASN A 53 27.71 -2.32 -32.10
CA ASN A 53 28.63 -3.32 -31.57
C ASN A 53 29.81 -2.72 -30.76
N THR A 54 29.78 -1.41 -30.51
CA THR A 54 30.85 -0.67 -29.82
C THR A 54 30.26 0.46 -28.97
N SER A 55 31.10 1.32 -28.39
CA SER A 55 30.71 2.50 -27.65
C SER A 55 30.28 3.66 -28.55
N TRP A 56 29.25 4.39 -28.12
CA TRP A 56 28.69 5.55 -28.80
C TRP A 56 28.14 6.57 -27.80
N LYS A 57 27.85 7.77 -28.31
CA LYS A 57 27.32 8.92 -27.57
C LYS A 57 26.11 9.50 -28.26
N ALA A 58 25.21 10.09 -27.49
CA ALA A 58 24.03 10.81 -27.95
C ALA A 58 24.08 12.26 -27.48
N GLU A 59 23.90 13.20 -28.39
CA GLU A 59 23.93 14.63 -28.12
C GLU A 59 22.71 15.32 -28.73
N LEU A 60 21.94 16.04 -27.93
CA LEU A 60 20.83 16.88 -28.39
C LEU A 60 21.33 18.29 -28.70
N THR A 61 20.87 18.86 -29.82
CA THR A 61 21.18 20.26 -30.19
C THR A 61 20.18 21.28 -29.61
N SER A 62 19.38 20.88 -28.62
CA SER A 62 18.28 21.68 -28.08
C SER A 62 18.66 22.52 -26.86
N ASP A 63 17.90 23.60 -26.61
CA ASP A 63 18.01 24.44 -25.42
C ASP A 63 17.16 23.96 -24.22
N GLY A 64 16.91 22.64 -24.10
CA GLY A 64 16.30 22.03 -22.91
C GLY A 64 14.78 21.82 -22.92
N TRP A 65 14.12 21.99 -24.07
CA TRP A 65 12.69 21.63 -24.24
C TRP A 65 12.46 20.15 -24.57
N ILE A 66 13.54 19.42 -24.83
CA ILE A 66 13.56 17.98 -25.06
C ILE A 66 14.74 17.38 -24.27
N SER A 67 14.61 16.13 -23.85
CA SER A 67 15.65 15.40 -23.11
C SER A 67 15.82 13.98 -23.64
N CYS A 68 17.00 13.41 -23.44
CA CYS A 68 17.37 12.04 -23.77
C CYS A 68 17.95 11.39 -22.51
N ASP A 69 17.59 10.14 -22.22
CA ASP A 69 17.98 9.43 -21.00
C ASP A 69 19.41 8.86 -21.03
N VAL A 70 20.06 8.86 -22.20
CA VAL A 70 21.42 8.34 -22.40
C VAL A 70 22.28 9.42 -23.04
N GLU A 71 23.47 9.62 -22.47
CA GLU A 71 24.53 10.45 -23.04
C GLU A 71 25.62 9.60 -23.72
N ASP A 72 25.99 8.47 -23.13
CA ASP A 72 26.91 7.49 -23.70
C ASP A 72 26.56 6.04 -23.30
N PHE A 73 26.89 5.09 -24.18
CA PHE A 73 26.59 3.67 -23.97
C PHE A 73 27.52 2.75 -24.75
N VAL A 74 27.59 1.47 -24.36
CA VAL A 74 28.33 0.41 -25.07
C VAL A 74 27.38 -0.70 -25.49
N GLY A 75 27.30 -0.99 -26.78
CA GLY A 75 26.39 -2.00 -27.33
C GLY A 75 25.07 -1.40 -27.81
N SER A 76 24.04 -2.22 -27.97
CA SER A 76 22.74 -1.80 -28.50
C SER A 76 21.76 -1.51 -27.36
N ARG A 77 20.95 -0.45 -27.50
CA ARG A 77 19.94 -0.02 -26.51
C ARG A 77 18.93 0.92 -27.15
N SER A 78 17.72 0.95 -26.61
CA SER A 78 16.73 1.99 -26.93
C SER A 78 16.90 3.23 -26.04
N LEU A 79 16.86 4.39 -26.67
CA LEU A 79 16.85 5.73 -26.08
C LEU A 79 15.41 6.13 -25.78
N ASN A 80 15.17 6.83 -24.67
CA ASN A 80 13.92 7.50 -24.40
C ASN A 80 14.09 9.01 -24.61
N VAL A 81 13.37 9.55 -25.58
CA VAL A 81 13.38 10.98 -25.93
C VAL A 81 12.07 11.61 -25.48
N VAL A 82 12.16 12.56 -24.54
CA VAL A 82 11.00 13.18 -23.90
C VAL A 82 10.88 14.63 -24.33
N PHE A 83 9.80 14.94 -25.06
CA PHE A 83 9.40 16.28 -25.48
C PHE A 83 8.54 16.92 -24.39
N ARG A 84 8.92 18.12 -23.94
CA ARG A 84 8.04 18.95 -23.10
C ARG A 84 6.92 19.54 -23.93
N GLU A 85 5.85 19.98 -23.27
CA GLU A 85 4.77 20.74 -23.91
C GLU A 85 5.34 21.96 -24.67
N ASN A 86 4.78 22.25 -25.84
CA ASN A 86 5.09 23.39 -26.66
C ASN A 86 3.95 24.39 -26.61
N GLU A 87 4.21 25.54 -26.01
CA GLU A 87 3.28 26.65 -25.84
C GLU A 87 3.38 27.71 -26.94
N GLY A 88 4.32 27.55 -27.88
CA GLY A 88 4.61 28.52 -28.93
C GLY A 88 4.54 27.92 -30.33
N GLU A 89 5.29 28.53 -31.24
CA GLU A 89 5.44 28.10 -32.63
C GLU A 89 6.13 26.73 -32.75
N ALA A 90 5.99 26.10 -33.91
CA ALA A 90 6.65 24.84 -34.21
C ALA A 90 8.17 24.95 -34.02
N ARG A 91 8.78 23.92 -33.43
CA ARG A 91 10.21 23.90 -33.05
C ARG A 91 10.87 22.60 -33.50
N ASN A 92 12.19 22.62 -33.69
CA ASN A 92 12.96 21.45 -34.11
C ASN A 92 14.38 21.45 -33.54
N CYS A 93 14.97 20.26 -33.43
CA CYS A 93 16.39 20.05 -33.15
C CYS A 93 16.85 18.71 -33.74
N ASP A 94 18.12 18.37 -33.54
CA ASP A 94 18.68 17.08 -33.95
C ASP A 94 19.16 16.31 -32.72
N LEU A 95 18.93 14.99 -32.73
CA LEU A 95 19.64 14.02 -31.91
C LEU A 95 20.80 13.47 -32.74
N VAL A 96 22.03 13.76 -32.31
CA VAL A 96 23.25 13.33 -32.97
C VAL A 96 23.83 12.13 -32.23
N LEU A 97 23.93 11.00 -32.92
CA LEU A 97 24.50 9.77 -32.40
C LEU A 97 25.86 9.54 -33.06
N SER A 98 26.92 9.42 -32.27
CA SER A 98 28.27 9.22 -32.81
C SER A 98 29.00 8.12 -32.06
N LEU A 99 29.82 7.33 -32.76
CA LEU A 99 30.76 6.43 -32.10
C LEU A 99 31.71 7.22 -31.19
N ALA A 100 32.21 6.59 -30.12
CA ALA A 100 33.07 7.28 -29.15
C ALA A 100 34.37 7.83 -29.76
N ASP A 101 34.83 7.24 -30.88
CA ASP A 101 35.98 7.71 -31.66
C ASP A 101 35.63 8.71 -32.78
N GLY A 102 34.34 9.01 -32.96
CA GLY A 102 33.83 9.95 -33.98
C GLY A 102 33.83 9.42 -35.41
N SER A 103 34.12 8.13 -35.64
CA SER A 103 34.27 7.57 -36.99
C SER A 103 32.95 7.42 -37.76
N ILE A 104 31.83 7.19 -37.07
CA ILE A 104 30.48 7.08 -37.64
C ILE A 104 29.53 7.98 -36.85
N THR A 105 28.73 8.78 -37.57
CA THR A 105 27.65 9.61 -37.02
C THR A 105 26.32 9.31 -37.71
N ARG A 106 25.24 9.38 -36.94
CA ARG A 106 23.83 9.32 -37.37
C ARG A 106 23.08 10.51 -36.77
N ARG A 107 22.04 10.96 -37.45
CA ARG A 107 21.20 12.08 -36.99
C ARG A 107 19.74 11.67 -37.09
N VAL A 108 18.98 11.98 -36.06
CA VAL A 108 17.52 11.89 -36.05
C VAL A 108 16.98 13.32 -35.96
N ASN A 109 16.15 13.72 -36.92
CA ASN A 109 15.51 15.03 -36.89
C ASN A 109 14.29 15.00 -35.97
N LEU A 110 14.24 15.89 -34.99
CA LEU A 110 13.20 15.92 -33.97
C LEU A 110 12.39 17.20 -34.14
N ARG A 111 11.12 17.09 -34.52
CA ARG A 111 10.22 18.23 -34.70
C ARG A 111 9.06 18.16 -33.74
N GLN A 112 8.58 19.32 -33.32
CA GLN A 112 7.39 19.44 -32.49
C GLN A 112 6.46 20.51 -33.04
N GLY A 113 5.17 20.18 -33.18
CA GLY A 113 4.13 21.09 -33.65
C GLY A 113 3.88 22.28 -32.71
N ALA A 114 3.20 23.31 -33.22
CA ALA A 114 2.76 24.48 -32.46
C ALA A 114 1.51 24.16 -31.62
N ARG A 115 1.26 24.88 -30.52
CA ARG A 115 0.10 24.63 -29.63
C ARG A 115 -1.24 24.79 -30.33
N THR A 116 -1.35 25.83 -31.16
CA THR A 116 -2.60 26.26 -31.77
C THR A 116 -2.34 26.68 -33.20
N GLU A 117 -3.07 26.08 -34.13
CA GLU A 117 -3.18 26.55 -35.51
C GLU A 117 -4.40 27.48 -35.65
N GLU A 118 -4.43 28.30 -36.70
CA GLU A 118 -5.53 29.22 -36.96
C GLU A 118 -6.86 28.45 -37.09
N GLY A 119 -7.84 28.77 -36.23
CA GLY A 119 -9.16 28.13 -36.22
C GLY A 119 -9.29 26.88 -35.34
N GLN A 120 -8.23 26.45 -34.63
CA GLN A 120 -8.30 25.34 -33.68
C GLN A 120 -8.99 25.74 -32.36
N ILE A 121 -9.92 24.91 -31.89
CA ILE A 121 -10.53 25.02 -30.54
C ILE A 121 -10.18 23.79 -29.69
N THR A 122 -10.25 23.93 -28.37
CA THR A 122 -10.06 22.79 -27.44
C THR A 122 -11.34 21.97 -27.31
N ILE A 123 -11.23 20.72 -26.86
CA ILE A 123 -12.36 19.87 -26.55
C ILE A 123 -13.21 20.47 -25.42
N ALA A 124 -12.60 21.11 -24.42
CA ALA A 124 -13.35 21.83 -23.40
C ALA A 124 -14.23 22.94 -24.00
N GLN A 125 -13.69 23.74 -24.94
CA GLN A 125 -14.46 24.77 -25.66
C GLN A 125 -15.54 24.16 -26.57
N LEU A 126 -15.26 23.00 -27.17
CA LEU A 126 -16.23 22.24 -27.96
C LEU A 126 -17.39 21.75 -27.08
N ARG A 127 -17.09 21.18 -25.90
CA ARG A 127 -18.09 20.72 -24.93
C ARG A 127 -18.98 21.87 -24.46
N ASP A 128 -18.40 23.06 -24.26
CA ASP A 128 -19.17 24.26 -23.87
C ASP A 128 -20.25 24.64 -24.89
N LYS A 129 -20.13 24.25 -26.17
CA LYS A 129 -21.16 24.48 -27.19
C LYS A 129 -22.44 23.70 -26.98
N GLU A 130 -22.43 22.67 -26.14
CA GLU A 130 -23.65 21.98 -25.72
C GLU A 130 -24.68 22.95 -25.09
N LYS A 131 -24.22 23.99 -24.38
CA LYS A 131 -25.08 25.00 -23.74
C LYS A 131 -25.82 25.89 -24.75
N ASP A 132 -25.29 25.97 -25.97
CA ASP A 132 -25.84 26.78 -27.06
C ASP A 132 -26.74 25.94 -27.99
N ALA A 133 -26.98 24.66 -27.68
CA ALA A 133 -27.75 23.74 -28.50
C ALA A 133 -29.24 24.14 -28.57
N ASP A 134 -29.80 24.15 -29.79
CA ASP A 134 -31.24 24.35 -30.01
C ASP A 134 -31.89 22.99 -30.30
N GLY A 135 -32.92 22.62 -29.53
CA GLY A 135 -33.54 21.31 -29.62
C GLY A 135 -32.63 20.12 -29.25
N GLY A 136 -31.56 20.35 -28.49
CA GLY A 136 -30.61 19.31 -28.04
C GLY A 136 -29.46 19.02 -29.03
N GLU A 137 -29.34 19.82 -30.09
CA GLU A 137 -28.30 19.70 -31.10
C GLU A 137 -27.62 21.06 -31.34
N TYR A 138 -26.28 21.08 -31.37
CA TYR A 138 -25.52 22.25 -31.77
C TYR A 138 -24.87 22.00 -33.14
N LYS A 139 -25.10 22.91 -34.09
CA LYS A 139 -24.53 22.84 -35.43
C LYS A 139 -23.47 23.91 -35.63
N PHE A 140 -22.28 23.49 -36.02
CA PHE A 140 -21.15 24.39 -36.28
C PHE A 140 -21.30 25.07 -37.66
N SER A 141 -20.82 26.30 -37.75
CA SER A 141 -20.79 27.08 -38.99
C SER A 141 -19.48 27.86 -39.12
N GLY A 142 -18.77 27.71 -40.23
CA GLY A 142 -17.53 28.42 -40.51
C GLY A 142 -16.28 27.59 -40.21
N PRO A 143 -15.10 28.09 -40.62
CA PRO A 143 -13.85 27.33 -40.53
C PRO A 143 -13.39 27.23 -39.07
N ALA A 144 -13.53 26.04 -38.50
CA ALA A 144 -12.97 25.68 -37.20
C ALA A 144 -12.57 24.20 -37.23
N LEU A 145 -11.60 23.83 -36.39
CA LEU A 145 -11.15 22.45 -36.25
C LEU A 145 -10.88 22.09 -34.80
N VAL A 146 -10.85 20.80 -34.50
CA VAL A 146 -10.37 20.25 -33.23
C VAL A 146 -9.33 19.17 -33.51
N LYS A 147 -8.29 19.12 -32.68
CA LYS A 147 -7.26 18.08 -32.71
C LYS A 147 -7.23 17.33 -31.39
N GLY A 148 -6.82 16.07 -31.43
CA GLY A 148 -6.62 15.26 -30.25
C GLY A 148 -6.22 13.84 -30.59
N PHE A 149 -5.90 13.06 -29.58
CA PHE A 149 -5.37 11.71 -29.71
C PHE A 149 -6.47 10.69 -29.53
N VAL A 150 -6.56 9.72 -30.43
CA VAL A 150 -7.46 8.57 -30.31
C VAL A 150 -7.09 7.77 -29.06
N THR A 151 -8.07 7.43 -28.23
CA THR A 151 -7.85 6.77 -26.94
C THR A 151 -8.55 5.42 -26.85
N THR A 152 -9.58 5.20 -27.66
CA THR A 152 -10.17 3.88 -27.86
C THR A 152 -9.18 2.93 -28.52
N ASP A 153 -9.21 1.66 -28.10
CA ASP A 153 -8.68 0.55 -28.86
C ASP A 153 -9.89 -0.26 -29.35
N LEU A 154 -10.04 -0.35 -30.67
CA LEU A 154 -11.21 -0.96 -31.29
C LEU A 154 -10.97 -2.41 -31.74
N THR A 155 -9.80 -2.97 -31.42
CA THR A 155 -9.41 -4.35 -31.77
C THR A 155 -10.47 -5.36 -31.29
N ASP A 156 -10.93 -5.20 -30.05
CA ASP A 156 -11.93 -6.08 -29.44
C ASP A 156 -13.39 -5.59 -29.60
N LYS A 157 -13.61 -4.52 -30.37
CA LYS A 157 -14.94 -4.01 -30.73
C LYS A 157 -15.86 -3.64 -29.56
N ASN A 158 -15.31 -3.27 -28.41
CA ASN A 158 -16.10 -2.85 -27.25
C ASN A 158 -16.23 -1.32 -27.13
N PHE A 159 -16.90 -0.69 -28.09
CA PHE A 159 -17.21 0.74 -28.05
C PHE A 159 -18.46 1.03 -28.89
N TYR A 160 -18.92 2.29 -28.90
CA TYR A 160 -20.08 2.70 -29.72
C TYR A 160 -19.82 2.46 -31.21
N GLU A 161 -20.87 2.05 -31.95
CA GLU A 161 -20.81 1.80 -33.38
C GLU A 161 -20.29 3.02 -34.15
N ASP A 162 -19.45 2.78 -35.15
CA ASP A 162 -18.81 3.78 -36.01
C ASP A 162 -18.17 4.96 -35.25
N SER A 163 -17.73 4.73 -34.01
CA SER A 163 -17.24 5.79 -33.14
C SER A 163 -15.87 5.48 -32.54
N PHE A 164 -15.16 6.53 -32.16
CA PHE A 164 -13.94 6.48 -31.35
C PHE A 164 -13.95 7.59 -30.30
N ALA A 165 -13.18 7.44 -29.23
CA ALA A 165 -12.94 8.52 -28.27
C ALA A 165 -11.60 9.18 -28.55
N MET A 166 -11.51 10.49 -28.31
CA MET A 166 -10.26 11.24 -28.39
C MET A 166 -10.09 12.23 -27.24
N GLN A 167 -8.83 12.58 -26.95
CA GLN A 167 -8.47 13.55 -25.93
C GLN A 167 -7.47 14.59 -26.45
N ASP A 168 -7.64 15.85 -26.09
CA ASP A 168 -6.71 16.95 -26.42
C ASP A 168 -5.80 17.33 -25.24
N GLY A 169 -5.97 16.64 -24.11
CA GLY A 169 -5.33 16.89 -22.83
C GLY A 169 -5.31 15.63 -21.97
N PHE A 170 -4.24 15.44 -21.19
CA PHE A 170 -4.06 14.30 -20.28
C PHE A 170 -3.95 14.70 -18.81
N SER A 171 -4.36 15.92 -18.47
CA SER A 171 -4.27 16.47 -17.11
C SER A 171 -5.55 17.18 -16.63
N SER A 172 -6.54 17.38 -17.50
CA SER A 172 -7.83 18.01 -17.18
C SER A 172 -8.98 17.03 -17.42
N GLY A 173 -10.00 17.05 -16.57
CA GLY A 173 -11.17 16.18 -16.73
C GLY A 173 -12.06 16.51 -17.93
N THR A 174 -11.90 17.67 -18.57
CA THR A 174 -12.81 18.10 -19.67
C THR A 174 -12.24 17.91 -21.08
N SER A 175 -11.18 17.11 -21.20
CA SER A 175 -10.44 16.92 -22.45
C SER A 175 -10.95 15.80 -23.34
N GLY A 176 -12.00 15.05 -22.95
CA GLY A 176 -12.54 13.93 -23.71
C GLY A 176 -13.75 14.26 -24.58
N ILE A 177 -13.81 13.67 -25.79
CA ILE A 177 -15.01 13.67 -26.64
C ILE A 177 -15.14 12.35 -27.42
N THR A 178 -16.37 11.89 -27.63
CA THR A 178 -16.69 10.79 -28.55
C THR A 178 -16.97 11.36 -29.95
N VAL A 179 -16.48 10.69 -30.99
CA VAL A 179 -16.66 11.08 -32.39
C VAL A 179 -17.31 9.94 -33.15
N CYS A 180 -18.42 10.19 -33.84
CA CYS A 180 -19.16 9.20 -34.63
C CYS A 180 -19.07 9.54 -36.13
N CYS A 181 -18.52 8.62 -36.92
CA CYS A 181 -18.29 8.78 -38.35
C CYS A 181 -19.46 8.19 -39.17
N LYS A 182 -20.17 9.00 -39.97
CA LYS A 182 -21.43 8.59 -40.64
C LYS A 182 -21.33 7.47 -41.69
N GLU A 183 -20.14 7.17 -42.24
CA GLU A 183 -19.99 6.25 -43.38
C GLU A 183 -19.10 5.05 -43.08
N MET A 184 -17.91 5.30 -42.56
CA MET A 184 -16.92 4.30 -42.25
C MET A 184 -15.94 4.88 -41.25
N LEU A 185 -15.66 4.14 -40.18
CA LEU A 185 -14.63 4.51 -39.22
C LEU A 185 -13.24 4.39 -39.88
N PRO A 186 -12.43 5.45 -39.92
CA PRO A 186 -11.06 5.35 -40.39
C PRO A 186 -10.24 4.40 -39.48
N ASP A 187 -9.24 3.73 -40.06
CA ASP A 187 -8.35 2.80 -39.35
C ASP A 187 -7.34 3.57 -38.47
N PHE A 188 -7.85 4.17 -37.39
CA PHE A 188 -7.05 4.86 -36.39
C PHE A 188 -6.67 3.93 -35.25
N LEU A 189 -5.43 4.07 -34.78
CA LEU A 189 -4.95 3.34 -33.62
C LEU A 189 -4.82 4.27 -32.42
N ARG A 190 -4.96 3.71 -31.21
CA ARG A 190 -4.75 4.46 -29.95
C ARG A 190 -3.42 5.22 -30.01
N GLY A 191 -3.47 6.51 -29.69
CA GLY A 191 -2.34 7.44 -29.69
C GLY A 191 -2.08 8.13 -31.03
N ASP A 192 -2.81 7.79 -32.09
CA ASP A 192 -2.78 8.59 -33.32
C ASP A 192 -3.45 9.95 -33.05
N GLU A 193 -2.79 11.04 -33.43
CA GLU A 193 -3.40 12.36 -33.43
C GLU A 193 -4.28 12.52 -34.67
N VAL A 194 -5.49 13.00 -34.46
CA VAL A 194 -6.48 13.23 -35.51
C VAL A 194 -6.94 14.67 -35.49
N GLU A 195 -7.25 15.18 -36.68
CA GLU A 195 -7.84 16.47 -36.93
C GLU A 195 -9.27 16.28 -37.46
N ILE A 196 -10.20 17.06 -36.91
CA ILE A 196 -11.60 17.04 -37.30
C ILE A 196 -12.01 18.45 -37.72
N ASP A 197 -12.46 18.55 -38.97
CA ASP A 197 -13.10 19.76 -39.50
C ASP A 197 -14.49 19.90 -38.89
N LEU A 198 -14.75 21.06 -38.27
CA LEU A 198 -16.01 21.35 -37.61
C LEU A 198 -17.01 22.05 -38.54
N ASP A 199 -16.66 22.48 -39.75
CA ASP A 199 -17.61 23.17 -40.64
C ASP A 199 -18.78 22.26 -41.02
N GLY A 200 -19.98 22.62 -40.58
CA GLY A 200 -21.20 21.82 -40.73
C GLY A 200 -21.35 20.66 -39.75
N ALA A 201 -20.32 20.35 -38.95
CA ALA A 201 -20.37 19.29 -37.94
C ALA A 201 -21.46 19.54 -36.89
N THR A 202 -21.89 18.48 -36.24
CA THR A 202 -22.99 18.49 -35.28
C THR A 202 -22.55 17.89 -33.95
N LEU A 203 -22.90 18.55 -32.83
CA LEU A 203 -22.62 18.08 -31.48
C LEU A 203 -23.94 17.81 -30.75
N LYS A 204 -24.12 16.59 -30.24
CA LYS A 204 -25.29 16.19 -29.46
C LYS A 204 -25.03 14.97 -28.59
N ARG A 205 -25.90 14.73 -27.62
CA ARG A 205 -25.92 13.50 -26.82
C ARG A 205 -26.39 12.33 -27.71
N ASN A 206 -25.69 11.20 -27.68
CA ASN A 206 -26.13 9.96 -28.35
C ASN A 206 -27.21 9.23 -27.52
N GLU A 207 -27.65 8.06 -27.98
CA GLU A 207 -28.67 7.24 -27.29
C GLU A 207 -28.24 6.77 -25.89
N TYR A 208 -26.93 6.76 -25.59
CA TYR A 208 -26.35 6.43 -24.30
C TYR A 208 -26.15 7.66 -23.40
N GLY A 209 -26.58 8.85 -23.83
CA GLY A 209 -26.40 10.09 -23.08
C GLY A 209 -24.97 10.65 -23.10
N VAL A 210 -24.09 10.16 -23.97
CA VAL A 210 -22.71 10.65 -24.12
C VAL A 210 -22.64 11.74 -25.16
N LEU A 211 -21.94 12.84 -24.84
CA LEU A 211 -21.74 13.95 -25.77
C LEU A 211 -20.86 13.49 -26.95
N THR A 212 -21.42 13.55 -28.16
CA THR A 212 -20.82 12.99 -29.36
C THR A 212 -20.77 14.02 -30.48
N LEU A 213 -19.60 14.11 -31.13
CA LEU A 213 -19.37 14.91 -32.32
C LEU A 213 -19.61 14.08 -33.58
N TYR A 214 -20.40 14.62 -34.50
CA TYR A 214 -20.74 14.05 -35.80
C TYR A 214 -20.18 14.97 -36.89
N PRO A 215 -18.96 14.72 -37.37
CA PRO A 215 -18.37 15.54 -38.42
C PRO A 215 -19.03 15.28 -39.78
N GLU A 216 -19.08 16.31 -40.63
CA GLU A 216 -19.55 16.16 -42.02
C GLU A 216 -18.45 15.63 -42.96
N LYS A 217 -17.18 15.83 -42.59
CA LYS A 217 -16.02 15.30 -43.30
C LYS A 217 -15.35 14.23 -42.44
N SER A 218 -14.80 13.20 -43.07
CA SER A 218 -14.05 12.17 -42.35
C SER A 218 -12.86 12.79 -41.61
N PRO A 219 -12.64 12.45 -40.33
CA PRO A 219 -11.43 12.83 -39.61
C PRO A 219 -10.16 12.40 -40.35
N VAL A 220 -9.07 13.13 -40.13
CA VAL A 220 -7.79 12.87 -40.79
C VAL A 220 -6.68 12.69 -39.75
N ARG A 221 -5.86 11.64 -39.89
CA ARG A 221 -4.67 11.44 -39.07
C ARG A 221 -3.62 12.50 -39.41
N THR A 222 -3.08 13.19 -38.42
CA THR A 222 -1.99 14.16 -38.63
C THR A 222 -0.68 13.43 -38.95
N PRO A 223 0.37 14.10 -39.46
CA PRO A 223 1.65 13.44 -39.72
C PRO A 223 2.44 13.09 -38.45
N THR A 224 1.94 13.37 -37.24
CA THR A 224 2.68 13.10 -36.00
C THR A 224 2.89 11.59 -35.78
N ASN A 225 3.98 11.28 -35.09
CA ASN A 225 4.23 9.95 -34.56
C ASN A 225 3.23 9.66 -33.45
N ARG A 226 2.79 8.40 -33.39
CA ARG A 226 1.86 7.91 -32.37
C ARG A 226 2.47 8.06 -30.98
N ILE A 227 1.66 8.51 -30.03
CA ILE A 227 2.04 8.57 -28.62
C ILE A 227 1.56 7.35 -27.85
N ASP A 228 2.26 7.02 -26.76
CA ASP A 228 1.79 6.04 -25.79
C ASP A 228 0.82 6.73 -24.81
N VAL A 229 -0.49 6.49 -25.01
CA VAL A 229 -1.53 7.08 -24.16
C VAL A 229 -1.66 6.26 -22.88
N LYS A 230 -1.40 6.91 -21.74
CA LYS A 230 -1.62 6.34 -20.41
C LYS A 230 -3.03 6.68 -19.89
N PRO A 231 -3.71 5.74 -19.21
CA PRO A 231 -4.98 6.03 -18.58
C PRO A 231 -4.78 7.01 -17.43
N MET A 232 -5.71 7.96 -17.28
CA MET A 232 -5.69 8.89 -16.16
C MET A 232 -6.20 8.20 -14.89
N PRO A 233 -5.43 8.17 -13.80
CA PRO A 233 -5.89 7.61 -12.54
C PRO A 233 -6.98 8.52 -11.94
N ILE A 234 -8.16 7.98 -11.66
CA ILE A 234 -9.27 8.71 -11.02
C ILE A 234 -9.96 7.86 -9.94
N MET A 235 -10.69 8.54 -9.05
CA MET A 235 -11.53 7.89 -8.03
C MET A 235 -12.96 7.65 -8.54
N MET A 236 -13.70 6.76 -7.86
CA MET A 236 -15.11 6.49 -8.18
C MET A 236 -15.99 7.75 -8.15
N THR A 237 -15.75 8.66 -7.21
CA THR A 237 -16.48 9.94 -7.10
C THR A 237 -16.23 10.87 -8.29
N SER A 238 -15.02 10.86 -8.83
CA SER A 238 -14.65 11.61 -10.04
C SER A 238 -15.29 11.02 -11.29
N LEU A 239 -15.43 9.70 -11.37
CA LEU A 239 -16.17 9.06 -12.45
C LEU A 239 -17.67 9.41 -12.37
N ALA A 240 -18.25 9.35 -11.17
CA ALA A 240 -19.65 9.66 -10.93
C ALA A 240 -20.03 11.13 -11.20
N SER A 241 -19.07 12.06 -11.16
CA SER A 241 -19.33 13.47 -11.49
C SER A 241 -19.62 13.69 -12.98
N GLY A 242 -19.19 12.75 -13.84
CA GLY A 242 -19.29 12.87 -15.30
C GLY A 242 -18.31 13.88 -15.91
N GLU A 243 -17.39 14.45 -15.13
CA GLU A 243 -16.40 15.42 -15.62
C GLU A 243 -15.56 14.79 -16.74
N TYR A 244 -15.04 13.59 -16.49
CA TYR A 244 -14.12 12.81 -17.32
C TYR A 244 -14.78 12.09 -18.52
N GLU A 245 -15.99 12.47 -18.93
CA GLU A 245 -16.70 11.79 -20.01
C GLU A 245 -15.85 11.70 -21.30
N SER A 246 -15.83 10.51 -21.92
CA SER A 246 -15.03 10.15 -23.10
C SER A 246 -13.51 10.19 -22.89
N MET A 247 -13.03 10.28 -21.65
CA MET A 247 -11.61 10.19 -21.32
C MET A 247 -11.16 8.76 -21.06
N PHE A 248 -9.89 8.47 -21.33
CA PHE A 248 -9.28 7.18 -21.01
C PHE A 248 -8.74 7.21 -19.58
N VAL A 249 -9.38 6.45 -18.70
CA VAL A 249 -9.21 6.51 -17.25
C VAL A 249 -8.93 5.12 -16.67
N SER A 250 -8.36 5.11 -15.46
CA SER A 250 -8.24 3.91 -14.63
C SER A 250 -8.84 4.22 -13.26
N VAL A 251 -9.82 3.41 -12.85
CA VAL A 251 -10.45 3.47 -11.54
C VAL A 251 -9.97 2.29 -10.71
N TYR A 252 -9.38 2.58 -9.56
CA TYR A 252 -8.79 1.57 -8.68
C TYR A 252 -9.76 1.12 -7.60
N ASN A 253 -9.40 0.02 -6.93
CA ASN A 253 -10.12 -0.52 -5.78
C ASN A 253 -11.60 -0.76 -6.08
N LEU A 254 -11.85 -1.50 -7.16
CA LEU A 254 -13.16 -1.98 -7.54
C LEU A 254 -13.22 -3.50 -7.45
N GLN A 255 -14.40 -4.03 -7.15
CA GLN A 255 -14.68 -5.46 -7.30
C GLN A 255 -16.02 -5.63 -8.02
N PRO A 256 -16.22 -6.71 -8.79
CA PRO A 256 -17.54 -7.07 -9.28
C PRO A 256 -18.47 -7.37 -8.10
N ILE A 257 -19.75 -7.00 -8.19
CA ILE A 257 -20.72 -7.42 -7.17
C ILE A 257 -20.87 -8.94 -7.17
N LYS A 258 -21.34 -9.50 -6.05
CA LYS A 258 -21.45 -10.96 -5.88
C LYS A 258 -22.30 -11.65 -6.96
N ALA A 259 -23.30 -10.97 -7.51
CA ALA A 259 -24.17 -11.50 -8.56
C ALA A 259 -23.44 -11.72 -9.89
N ASP A 260 -22.44 -10.90 -10.19
CA ASP A 260 -21.70 -10.93 -11.47
C ASP A 260 -20.41 -11.75 -11.38
N ASN A 261 -19.97 -12.09 -10.16
CA ASN A 261 -18.76 -12.87 -9.91
C ASN A 261 -18.83 -14.28 -10.56
N GLY A 262 -17.84 -14.60 -11.40
CA GLY A 262 -17.73 -15.88 -12.09
C GLY A 262 -18.68 -16.04 -13.28
N GLY A 263 -19.49 -15.03 -13.59
CA GLY A 263 -20.32 -14.96 -14.79
C GLY A 263 -19.52 -14.60 -16.05
N THR A 264 -20.22 -14.42 -17.17
CA THR A 264 -19.65 -13.82 -18.38
C THR A 264 -19.71 -12.29 -18.28
N LEU A 265 -18.94 -11.60 -19.12
CA LEU A 265 -19.00 -10.14 -19.24
C LEU A 265 -20.12 -9.68 -20.19
N GLU A 266 -20.99 -10.58 -20.66
CA GLU A 266 -22.03 -10.26 -21.62
C GLU A 266 -23.02 -9.25 -21.06
N GLY A 267 -23.27 -8.16 -21.80
CA GLY A 267 -24.14 -7.05 -21.39
C GLY A 267 -23.50 -6.07 -20.40
N GLY A 268 -22.38 -6.45 -19.77
CA GLY A 268 -21.66 -5.67 -18.75
C GLY A 268 -21.85 -6.20 -17.33
N ILE A 269 -21.06 -5.66 -16.40
CA ILE A 269 -21.08 -6.06 -14.98
C ILE A 269 -21.18 -4.83 -14.08
N HIS A 270 -21.74 -5.01 -12.90
CA HIS A 270 -21.72 -4.02 -11.84
C HIS A 270 -20.49 -4.21 -10.97
N VAL A 271 -19.85 -3.09 -10.66
CA VAL A 271 -18.69 -3.04 -9.77
C VAL A 271 -18.98 -2.08 -8.63
N GLU A 272 -18.36 -2.34 -7.48
CA GLU A 272 -18.46 -1.50 -6.30
C GLU A 272 -17.08 -1.14 -5.77
N ASP A 273 -16.98 0.04 -5.16
CA ASP A 273 -15.85 0.39 -4.29
C ASP A 273 -16.10 -0.10 -2.84
N GLN A 274 -15.13 0.10 -1.94
CA GLN A 274 -15.29 -0.32 -0.53
C GLN A 274 -16.47 0.40 0.18
N LYS A 275 -16.84 1.60 -0.28
CA LYS A 275 -17.93 2.41 0.28
C LYS A 275 -19.29 2.02 -0.31
N SER A 276 -19.35 0.94 -1.09
CA SER A 276 -20.56 0.47 -1.79
C SER A 276 -21.09 1.46 -2.82
N ALA A 277 -20.25 2.39 -3.31
CA ALA A 277 -20.58 3.19 -4.48
C ALA A 277 -20.44 2.32 -5.73
N SER A 278 -21.45 2.37 -6.61
CA SER A 278 -21.55 1.48 -7.76
C SER A 278 -21.20 2.17 -9.08
N ALA A 279 -20.50 1.44 -9.95
CA ALA A 279 -20.38 1.74 -11.36
C ALA A 279 -20.78 0.55 -12.23
N PHE A 280 -21.00 0.82 -13.51
CA PHE A 280 -21.28 -0.19 -14.51
C PHE A 280 -20.12 -0.28 -15.51
N VAL A 281 -19.57 -1.48 -15.65
CA VAL A 281 -18.57 -1.81 -16.68
C VAL A 281 -19.33 -2.27 -17.91
N LYS A 282 -19.41 -1.42 -18.93
CA LYS A 282 -20.22 -1.65 -20.11
C LYS A 282 -19.47 -2.54 -21.12
N VAL A 283 -20.09 -3.66 -21.45
CA VAL A 283 -19.65 -4.52 -22.55
C VAL A 283 -20.78 -4.65 -23.56
N PHE A 284 -20.49 -4.29 -24.80
CA PHE A 284 -21.43 -4.33 -25.92
C PHE A 284 -21.58 -5.75 -26.47
N GLU A 285 -22.71 -6.02 -27.11
CA GLU A 285 -23.02 -7.33 -27.71
C GLU A 285 -21.98 -7.73 -28.78
N GLU A 286 -21.32 -6.75 -29.39
CA GLU A 286 -20.38 -6.94 -30.50
C GLU A 286 -18.94 -7.17 -30.01
N SER A 287 -18.72 -7.03 -28.70
CA SER A 287 -17.41 -7.21 -28.07
C SER A 287 -16.89 -8.62 -28.25
N LEU A 288 -15.62 -8.73 -28.66
CA LEU A 288 -14.94 -10.01 -28.83
C LEU A 288 -14.64 -10.72 -27.50
N PHE A 289 -14.67 -10.01 -26.37
CA PHE A 289 -14.42 -10.57 -25.03
C PHE A 289 -15.67 -10.68 -24.16
N LYS A 290 -16.88 -10.51 -24.70
CA LYS A 290 -18.12 -10.63 -23.91
C LYS A 290 -18.27 -11.97 -23.20
N GLU A 291 -17.76 -13.05 -23.80
CA GLU A 291 -17.79 -14.41 -23.23
C GLU A 291 -16.66 -14.66 -22.23
N ALA A 292 -15.76 -13.70 -22.01
CA ALA A 292 -14.71 -13.85 -21.01
C ALA A 292 -15.33 -13.92 -19.61
N THR A 293 -14.71 -14.71 -18.73
CA THR A 293 -15.19 -14.87 -17.37
C THR A 293 -14.86 -13.63 -16.54
N CYS A 294 -15.86 -13.09 -15.86
CA CYS A 294 -15.68 -12.07 -14.84
C CYS A 294 -14.87 -12.66 -13.69
N GLN A 295 -13.62 -12.21 -13.55
CA GLN A 295 -12.79 -12.57 -12.42
C GLN A 295 -13.36 -11.94 -11.14
N GLY A 296 -13.45 -12.74 -10.09
CA GLY A 296 -14.10 -12.33 -8.86
C GLY A 296 -13.29 -11.40 -7.98
N GLY A 297 -12.01 -11.14 -8.22
CA GLY A 297 -11.16 -10.40 -7.29
C GLY A 297 -11.46 -8.90 -7.22
N ARG A 298 -10.68 -8.20 -6.40
CA ARG A 298 -10.59 -6.73 -6.46
C ARG A 298 -9.51 -6.31 -7.45
N GLY A 299 -9.58 -5.07 -7.93
CA GLY A 299 -8.46 -4.41 -8.60
C GLY A 299 -8.91 -3.19 -9.39
N SER A 300 -8.26 -2.93 -10.52
CA SER A 300 -8.54 -1.74 -11.33
C SER A 300 -9.38 -2.06 -12.56
N VAL A 301 -10.20 -1.07 -12.95
CA VAL A 301 -10.92 -1.06 -14.23
C VAL A 301 -10.38 0.11 -15.04
N THR A 302 -9.76 -0.19 -16.17
CA THR A 302 -9.32 0.78 -17.15
C THR A 302 -10.33 0.87 -18.29
N GLY A 303 -10.50 2.03 -18.90
CA GLY A 303 -11.41 2.17 -20.04
C GLY A 303 -11.77 3.61 -20.36
N ILE A 304 -12.73 3.78 -21.26
CA ILE A 304 -13.30 5.08 -21.59
C ILE A 304 -14.43 5.38 -20.61
N ALA A 305 -14.34 6.50 -19.90
CA ALA A 305 -15.40 6.96 -19.01
C ALA A 305 -16.65 7.31 -19.82
N GLY A 306 -17.78 6.69 -19.47
CA GLY A 306 -19.08 6.91 -20.08
C GLY A 306 -20.03 7.65 -19.14
N LYS A 307 -21.30 7.65 -19.52
CA LYS A 307 -22.41 8.17 -18.72
C LYS A 307 -23.57 7.18 -18.79
N ALA A 308 -24.34 7.02 -17.72
CA ALA A 308 -25.58 6.25 -17.76
C ALA A 308 -26.71 7.07 -18.40
N ALA A 309 -27.72 6.36 -18.93
CA ALA A 309 -28.93 6.97 -19.42
C ALA A 309 -29.71 7.69 -18.31
N GLU A 310 -30.53 8.68 -18.69
CA GLU A 310 -31.25 9.54 -17.75
C GLU A 310 -32.19 8.73 -16.83
N GLY A 311 -31.94 8.75 -15.52
CA GLY A 311 -32.71 8.00 -14.50
C GLY A 311 -31.93 6.89 -13.78
N GLU A 312 -30.73 6.54 -14.26
CA GLU A 312 -29.82 5.59 -13.63
C GLU A 312 -28.60 6.35 -13.08
N ASN A 313 -28.40 6.35 -11.76
CA ASN A 313 -27.26 7.01 -11.09
C ASN A 313 -25.94 6.21 -11.21
N ALA A 314 -25.73 5.45 -12.28
CA ALA A 314 -24.54 4.63 -12.43
C ALA A 314 -23.44 5.37 -13.20
N ALA A 315 -22.29 5.54 -12.57
CA ALA A 315 -21.06 5.87 -13.28
C ALA A 315 -20.72 4.74 -14.27
N VAL A 316 -20.24 5.03 -15.48
CA VAL A 316 -19.99 3.99 -16.51
C VAL A 316 -18.53 3.99 -16.94
N ILE A 317 -17.94 2.80 -17.10
CA ILE A 317 -16.62 2.62 -17.72
C ILE A 317 -16.74 1.61 -18.86
N ILE A 318 -16.17 1.93 -20.01
CA ILE A 318 -16.16 1.07 -21.20
C ILE A 318 -14.73 0.54 -21.39
N PRO A 319 -14.40 -0.69 -20.93
CA PRO A 319 -13.10 -1.28 -21.18
C PRO A 319 -12.90 -1.51 -22.67
N THR A 320 -11.67 -1.40 -23.16
CA THR A 320 -11.36 -1.59 -24.58
C THR A 320 -10.89 -3.01 -24.90
N LYS A 321 -10.46 -3.74 -23.88
CA LYS A 321 -9.99 -5.13 -23.94
C LYS A 321 -10.16 -5.80 -22.59
N VAL A 322 -10.14 -7.13 -22.57
CA VAL A 322 -10.30 -7.90 -21.31
C VAL A 322 -9.23 -7.58 -20.26
N SER A 323 -7.99 -7.29 -20.69
CA SER A 323 -6.89 -6.95 -19.78
C SER A 323 -7.07 -5.59 -19.08
N ASP A 324 -8.06 -4.80 -19.50
CA ASP A 324 -8.42 -3.57 -18.80
C ASP A 324 -9.20 -3.87 -17.49
N LEU A 325 -9.62 -5.13 -17.28
CA LEU A 325 -10.29 -5.62 -16.07
C LEU A 325 -9.31 -6.43 -15.22
N ALA A 326 -8.61 -5.77 -14.30
CA ALA A 326 -7.55 -6.36 -13.49
C ALA A 326 -8.05 -6.83 -12.11
N PHE A 327 -9.05 -7.73 -12.07
CA PHE A 327 -9.65 -8.23 -10.82
C PHE A 327 -8.89 -9.41 -10.20
N GLU A 328 -7.60 -9.22 -9.96
CA GLU A 328 -6.69 -10.28 -9.50
C GLU A 328 -6.51 -10.32 -7.98
N GLY A 329 -6.93 -9.27 -7.27
CA GLY A 329 -6.77 -9.14 -5.82
C GLY A 329 -7.85 -9.84 -5.01
N VAL A 330 -7.68 -9.87 -3.68
CA VAL A 330 -8.66 -10.44 -2.74
C VAL A 330 -9.90 -9.54 -2.66
N ARG A 331 -11.11 -10.09 -2.77
CA ARG A 331 -12.37 -9.32 -2.64
C ARG A 331 -12.44 -8.62 -1.29
N PHE A 332 -13.15 -7.49 -1.22
CA PHE A 332 -13.50 -6.80 0.02
C PHE A 332 -14.15 -7.73 1.05
N GLU A 333 -14.89 -8.74 0.57
CA GLU A 333 -15.64 -9.70 1.40
C GLU A 333 -14.88 -11.00 1.73
N THR A 334 -13.83 -11.38 0.99
CA THR A 334 -13.01 -12.59 1.26
C THR A 334 -11.94 -12.38 2.33
N LEU A 335 -12.14 -11.41 3.22
CA LEU A 335 -11.40 -11.29 4.47
C LEU A 335 -11.76 -12.39 5.48
N THR A 336 -12.58 -13.38 5.09
CA THR A 336 -12.88 -14.59 5.84
C THR A 336 -12.11 -15.80 5.32
N GLY A 337 -11.20 -16.33 6.15
CA GLY A 337 -10.52 -17.61 5.92
C GLY A 337 -8.99 -17.58 5.92
N GLY A 338 -8.36 -16.42 6.11
CA GLY A 338 -6.90 -16.32 6.13
C GLY A 338 -6.44 -14.88 6.30
N VAL A 339 -6.65 -14.33 7.50
CA VAL A 339 -6.03 -13.15 8.11
C VAL A 339 -5.54 -12.09 7.09
N SER A 340 -6.28 -11.00 6.89
CA SER A 340 -5.61 -9.72 6.68
C SER A 340 -4.70 -9.53 7.89
N LYS A 341 -3.42 -9.90 7.77
CA LYS A 341 -2.42 -9.83 8.87
C LYS A 341 -2.17 -8.36 9.14
N PHE A 342 -3.15 -7.79 9.80
CA PHE A 342 -3.01 -6.61 10.56
C PHE A 342 -2.56 -6.96 11.94
N PRO A 343 -1.77 -6.08 12.54
CA PRO A 343 -0.95 -5.05 11.90
C PRO A 343 0.18 -5.61 11.01
N TYR A 344 0.73 -4.79 10.11
CA TYR A 344 1.97 -5.17 9.42
C TYR A 344 3.10 -5.23 10.46
N MET A 345 3.95 -6.26 10.39
CA MET A 345 4.99 -6.49 11.39
C MET A 345 6.23 -7.11 10.77
N LEU A 346 7.39 -6.57 11.14
CA LEU A 346 8.64 -7.33 11.16
C LEU A 346 8.81 -7.90 12.56
N SER A 347 8.98 -9.21 12.73
CA SER A 347 9.16 -9.81 14.07
C SER A 347 10.60 -10.22 14.30
N LEU A 348 11.23 -9.64 15.33
CA LEU A 348 12.56 -10.07 15.78
C LEU A 348 12.49 -11.27 16.75
N PHE A 349 11.41 -12.03 16.78
CA PHE A 349 11.25 -13.12 17.74
C PHE A 349 12.11 -14.34 17.40
N SER A 350 12.62 -15.05 18.41
CA SER A 350 13.35 -16.32 18.28
C SER A 350 12.83 -17.47 19.15
N TYR A 351 13.05 -18.70 18.65
CA TYR A 351 12.78 -19.94 19.35
C TYR A 351 14.10 -20.72 19.57
N ASN A 352 14.50 -20.97 20.82
CA ASN A 352 15.77 -21.67 21.22
C ASN A 352 17.07 -20.83 21.04
N GLY A 353 18.17 -20.88 21.83
CA GLY A 353 18.68 -21.83 22.82
C GLY A 353 19.10 -21.26 24.20
N LYS A 354 19.45 -22.14 25.13
CA LYS A 354 19.55 -21.90 26.59
C LYS A 354 20.59 -20.85 27.04
N ASN A 355 21.34 -20.22 26.12
CA ASN A 355 22.40 -19.24 26.41
C ASN A 355 22.34 -18.07 25.41
N ASP A 356 22.64 -16.85 25.87
CA ASP A 356 22.52 -15.54 25.17
C ASP A 356 23.37 -15.38 23.88
N THR A 357 24.04 -16.42 23.38
CA THR A 357 25.03 -16.34 22.28
C THR A 357 24.75 -17.24 21.07
N GLU A 358 23.74 -18.11 21.12
CA GLU A 358 23.40 -19.06 20.03
C GLU A 358 21.88 -19.11 19.82
N VAL A 359 21.28 -17.96 19.48
CA VAL A 359 19.84 -17.83 19.29
C VAL A 359 19.56 -17.50 17.83
N THR A 360 18.79 -18.36 17.16
CA THR A 360 18.39 -18.15 15.76
C THR A 360 17.01 -17.48 15.73
N PRO A 361 16.84 -16.35 15.02
CA PRO A 361 15.53 -15.75 14.84
C PRO A 361 14.55 -16.71 14.15
N GLU A 362 13.29 -16.69 14.59
CA GLU A 362 12.21 -17.51 14.04
C GLU A 362 11.73 -16.94 12.71
N TYR A 363 11.49 -15.63 12.65
CA TYR A 363 10.81 -14.96 11.54
C TYR A 363 11.69 -14.16 10.59
N ILE A 364 12.97 -13.94 10.91
CA ILE A 364 13.84 -13.13 10.06
C ILE A 364 15.09 -13.86 9.60
N ASN A 365 15.52 -13.55 8.39
CA ASN A 365 16.90 -13.72 7.94
C ASN A 365 17.63 -12.39 8.09
N TYR A 366 18.95 -12.41 8.15
CA TYR A 366 19.74 -11.18 8.16
C TYR A 366 21.05 -11.34 7.41
N GLU A 367 21.51 -10.23 6.85
CA GLU A 367 22.81 -10.05 6.22
C GLU A 367 23.49 -8.81 6.79
N VAL A 368 24.81 -8.87 6.94
CA VAL A 368 25.59 -7.70 7.33
C VAL A 368 26.72 -7.48 6.35
N ILE A 369 26.80 -6.23 5.89
CA ILE A 369 27.92 -5.71 5.16
C ILE A 369 29.00 -5.35 6.19
N PRO A 370 30.20 -5.96 6.12
CA PRO A 370 31.27 -5.70 7.08
C PRO A 370 31.58 -4.21 7.23
N TYR A 371 32.00 -3.83 8.43
CA TYR A 371 32.38 -2.44 8.73
C TYR A 371 33.36 -1.90 7.69
N ASN A 372 32.99 -0.78 7.07
CA ASN A 372 33.83 -0.12 6.09
C ASN A 372 34.64 0.98 6.82
N SER A 373 35.95 0.80 6.93
CA SER A 373 36.83 1.78 7.60
C SER A 373 36.97 3.11 6.86
N GLY A 374 36.65 3.15 5.56
CA GLY A 374 36.65 4.35 4.72
C GLY A 374 35.41 5.20 4.93
N THR A 375 34.22 4.59 4.95
CA THR A 375 32.95 5.31 5.20
C THR A 375 32.62 5.42 6.68
N LYS A 376 33.15 4.49 7.50
CA LYS A 376 32.96 4.37 8.94
C LYS A 376 31.53 4.01 9.35
N PHE A 377 30.90 3.18 8.53
CA PHE A 377 29.56 2.63 8.72
C PHE A 377 29.57 1.11 8.70
N ILE A 378 28.51 0.56 9.29
CA ILE A 378 28.05 -0.80 9.06
C ILE A 378 26.61 -0.73 8.54
N ASP A 379 26.30 -1.61 7.59
CA ASP A 379 24.95 -1.80 7.08
C ASP A 379 24.50 -3.21 7.38
N ALA A 380 23.34 -3.33 8.00
CA ALA A 380 22.69 -4.61 8.29
C ALA A 380 21.29 -4.62 7.70
N TYR A 381 20.93 -5.73 7.06
CA TYR A 381 19.61 -5.91 6.48
C TYR A 381 18.95 -7.12 7.12
N TYR A 382 17.72 -6.94 7.57
CA TYR A 382 16.88 -7.97 8.15
C TYR A 382 15.65 -8.12 7.26
N TYR A 383 15.29 -9.34 6.93
CA TYR A 383 14.19 -9.65 6.02
C TYR A 383 13.25 -10.64 6.71
N ASP A 384 11.94 -10.45 6.62
CA ASP A 384 11.01 -11.51 7.02
C ASP A 384 11.26 -12.76 6.16
N LYS A 385 11.22 -13.94 6.78
CA LYS A 385 11.37 -15.22 6.08
C LYS A 385 10.15 -15.56 5.23
N ASP A 386 9.02 -14.94 5.53
CA ASP A 386 7.82 -14.99 4.73
C ASP A 386 8.04 -14.07 3.50
N GLU A 387 8.57 -14.66 2.42
CA GLU A 387 8.86 -13.96 1.15
C GLU A 387 7.62 -13.28 0.59
N ASP A 388 6.41 -13.74 0.93
CA ASP A 388 5.14 -13.12 0.53
C ASP A 388 4.85 -11.81 1.27
N THR A 389 5.70 -11.37 2.21
CA THR A 389 5.52 -10.09 2.92
C THR A 389 6.44 -8.98 2.42
N ASP A 390 7.63 -9.33 1.91
CA ASP A 390 8.69 -8.39 1.48
C ASP A 390 9.09 -7.32 2.52
N VAL A 391 8.74 -7.54 3.80
CA VAL A 391 9.07 -6.60 4.87
C VAL A 391 10.54 -6.71 5.22
N SER A 392 11.22 -5.55 5.30
CA SER A 392 12.63 -5.51 5.66
C SER A 392 12.97 -4.35 6.59
N LEU A 393 14.08 -4.50 7.31
CA LEU A 393 14.69 -3.48 8.14
C LEU A 393 16.15 -3.31 7.73
N HIS A 394 16.50 -2.09 7.34
CA HIS A 394 17.88 -1.67 7.12
C HIS A 394 18.38 -0.89 8.33
N VAL A 395 19.50 -1.31 8.88
CA VAL A 395 20.20 -0.62 9.96
C VAL A 395 21.47 -0.04 9.41
N HIS A 396 21.54 1.28 9.43
CA HIS A 396 22.72 2.05 9.05
C HIS A 396 23.29 2.69 10.31
N ALA A 397 24.45 2.22 10.77
CA ALA A 397 25.03 2.67 12.04
C ALA A 397 26.47 3.18 11.85
N ALA A 398 26.72 4.36 12.40
CA ALA A 398 28.05 5.00 12.38
C ALA A 398 28.91 4.58 13.58
N GLY A 399 30.22 4.43 13.37
CA GLY A 399 31.18 4.37 14.48
C GLY A 399 32.61 4.54 14.01
N ARG A 400 33.53 4.90 14.91
CA ARG A 400 34.92 5.22 14.56
C ARG A 400 35.74 3.97 14.30
N THR A 401 35.33 2.86 14.91
CA THR A 401 35.93 1.53 14.76
C THR A 401 34.84 0.49 14.66
N GLU A 402 35.16 -0.67 14.07
CA GLU A 402 34.28 -1.84 14.05
C GLU A 402 33.82 -2.24 15.46
N SER A 403 34.69 -2.11 16.46
CA SER A 403 34.37 -2.40 17.86
C SER A 403 33.37 -1.43 18.49
N GLU A 404 33.25 -0.21 17.97
CA GLU A 404 32.30 0.80 18.44
C GLU A 404 30.89 0.53 17.93
N VAL A 405 30.73 -0.14 16.77
CA VAL A 405 29.44 -0.53 16.17
C VAL A 405 29.08 -2.01 16.40
N ARG A 406 29.90 -2.69 17.22
CA ARG A 406 29.88 -4.11 17.62
C ARG A 406 28.85 -5.02 16.91
N SER A 407 29.42 -5.96 16.14
CA SER A 407 28.85 -6.93 15.19
C SER A 407 27.91 -8.04 15.70
N GLU A 408 27.16 -7.84 16.78
CA GLU A 408 26.13 -8.81 17.18
C GLU A 408 24.90 -8.63 16.26
N LEU A 409 24.79 -9.48 15.23
CA LEU A 409 23.75 -9.44 14.19
C LEU A 409 22.34 -9.56 14.78
N TYR A 410 22.22 -10.25 15.89
CA TYR A 410 20.95 -10.49 16.54
C TYR A 410 21.23 -10.88 17.98
N TRP A 411 20.56 -10.23 18.92
CA TRP A 411 20.65 -10.56 20.34
C TRP A 411 19.35 -11.22 20.79
N GLY A 412 19.40 -12.54 20.94
CA GLY A 412 18.36 -13.31 21.62
C GLY A 412 18.43 -13.10 23.13
N ASN A 413 17.37 -12.57 23.73
CA ASN A 413 17.34 -12.23 25.15
C ASN A 413 16.55 -13.30 25.92
N SER A 414 17.09 -13.81 27.03
CA SER A 414 16.36 -14.72 27.93
C SER A 414 15.03 -14.16 28.46
N LYS A 415 14.85 -12.83 28.47
CA LYS A 415 13.61 -12.13 28.82
C LYS A 415 12.65 -11.96 27.63
N GLY A 416 13.04 -12.47 26.46
CA GLY A 416 12.38 -12.41 25.16
C GLY A 416 12.40 -11.04 24.50
N PHE A 417 13.09 -10.04 25.03
CA PHE A 417 13.35 -8.79 24.31
C PHE A 417 14.46 -8.99 23.27
N ASP A 418 14.18 -9.89 22.34
CA ASP A 418 15.05 -10.18 21.22
C ASP A 418 15.21 -8.91 20.39
N SER A 419 16.45 -8.58 20.06
CA SER A 419 16.78 -7.23 19.59
C SER A 419 17.90 -7.22 18.58
N VAL A 420 17.90 -6.18 17.76
CA VAL A 420 19.05 -5.78 16.95
C VAL A 420 19.84 -4.77 17.77
N PRO A 421 21.01 -5.15 18.32
CA PRO A 421 21.83 -4.21 19.07
C PRO A 421 22.56 -3.27 18.12
N ALA A 422 22.64 -2.00 18.49
CA ALA A 422 23.51 -1.03 17.85
C ALA A 422 24.28 -0.27 18.93
N LYS A 423 25.58 -0.59 19.05
CA LYS A 423 26.49 0.23 19.83
C LYS A 423 26.90 1.46 19.00
N SER A 424 26.98 2.61 19.65
CA SER A 424 27.33 3.91 19.06
C SER A 424 26.32 4.48 18.04
N PHE A 425 25.03 4.22 18.22
CA PHE A 425 23.97 4.88 17.45
C PHE A 425 23.89 6.37 17.81
N VAL A 426 24.63 7.23 17.08
CA VAL A 426 24.74 8.67 17.37
C VAL A 426 24.42 9.52 16.14
N THR A 427 23.86 10.72 16.35
CA THR A 427 23.80 11.78 15.33
C THR A 427 24.98 12.73 15.42
N ARG A 428 25.43 13.22 14.27
CA ARG A 428 26.75 13.84 14.09
C ARG A 428 26.80 15.29 14.57
N GLN A 429 26.91 15.48 15.89
CA GLN A 429 27.46 16.73 16.44
C GLN A 429 28.42 16.43 17.62
N SER A 430 29.50 15.70 17.33
CA SER A 430 30.74 15.83 18.10
C SER A 430 31.73 16.69 17.30
N ALA A 431 32.21 17.75 17.94
CA ALA A 431 33.21 18.66 17.38
C ALA A 431 34.41 17.91 16.76
N ALA A 432 34.86 18.39 15.60
CA ALA A 432 35.97 17.93 14.76
C ALA A 432 35.69 16.73 13.81
N GLY A 433 35.35 17.05 12.56
CA GLY A 433 35.77 16.30 11.35
C GLY A 433 35.08 14.97 10.99
N GLU A 434 34.05 15.09 10.15
CA GLU A 434 33.75 14.25 8.96
C GLU A 434 33.52 12.72 9.09
N TYR A 435 32.23 12.36 9.16
CA TYR A 435 31.63 11.04 8.87
C TYR A 435 30.44 11.25 7.90
N PRO A 436 30.36 10.56 6.76
CA PRO A 436 29.33 10.79 5.74
C PRO A 436 28.00 10.08 6.07
N GLY A 437 27.14 10.63 6.92
CA GLY A 437 25.76 10.13 7.12
C GLY A 437 25.26 10.13 8.58
N ASP A 438 23.94 10.18 8.79
CA ASP A 438 23.27 10.01 10.09
C ASP A 438 22.89 8.54 10.31
N SER A 439 23.03 8.02 11.54
CA SER A 439 22.59 6.63 11.85
C SER A 439 21.06 6.51 11.82
N TYR A 440 20.53 5.43 11.25
CA TYR A 440 19.08 5.19 11.20
C TYR A 440 18.70 3.71 11.13
N TYR A 441 17.48 3.43 11.60
CA TYR A 441 16.72 2.22 11.29
C TYR A 441 15.71 2.60 10.21
N LEU A 442 15.66 1.87 9.11
CA LEU A 442 14.73 2.07 8.01
C LEU A 442 13.93 0.79 7.80
N LEU A 443 12.66 0.82 8.21
CA LEU A 443 11.70 -0.23 7.91
C LEU A 443 11.09 0.04 6.52
N THR A 444 11.01 -0.99 5.71
CA THR A 444 10.38 -0.97 4.39
C THR A 444 9.24 -1.98 4.40
N MET A 445 8.03 -1.51 4.10
CA MET A 445 6.81 -2.32 4.16
C MET A 445 5.97 -2.17 2.90
N PRO A 446 5.99 -3.16 2.01
CA PRO A 446 5.04 -3.22 0.90
C PRO A 446 3.62 -3.47 1.44
N LEU A 447 2.70 -2.56 1.14
CA LEU A 447 1.32 -2.63 1.62
C LEU A 447 0.49 -3.50 0.68
N LYS A 448 -0.12 -4.55 1.21
CA LYS A 448 -0.83 -5.58 0.42
C LYS A 448 -2.34 -5.57 0.59
N SER A 449 -2.89 -4.90 1.59
CA SER A 449 -4.32 -5.04 1.91
C SER A 449 -5.06 -3.79 2.36
N HIS A 450 -4.41 -2.62 2.48
CA HIS A 450 -5.04 -1.42 3.03
C HIS A 450 -4.61 -0.14 2.35
N PHE A 451 -5.57 0.76 2.16
CA PHE A 451 -5.32 2.16 1.88
C PHE A 451 -5.58 3.01 3.13
N ILE A 452 -4.80 4.08 3.28
CA ILE A 452 -5.04 5.14 4.25
C ILE A 452 -5.27 6.41 3.44
N ASP A 453 -6.51 6.91 3.41
CA ASP A 453 -6.83 8.17 2.74
C ASP A 453 -5.95 9.32 3.26
N ALA A 454 -5.70 10.33 2.43
CA ALA A 454 -5.12 11.58 2.91
C ALA A 454 -5.95 12.15 4.09
N GLY A 455 -5.30 12.44 5.21
CA GLY A 455 -5.94 12.82 6.47
C GLY A 455 -6.33 11.64 7.37
N GLY A 456 -6.27 10.41 6.88
CA GLY A 456 -6.39 9.18 7.68
C GLY A 456 -5.20 9.00 8.63
N THR A 457 -5.32 8.06 9.58
CA THR A 457 -4.29 7.85 10.61
C THR A 457 -3.80 6.42 10.69
N PHE A 458 -2.54 6.25 11.10
CA PHE A 458 -1.94 4.96 11.41
C PHE A 458 -0.96 5.11 12.57
N SER A 459 -0.66 4.02 13.29
CA SER A 459 0.33 4.05 14.37
C SER A 459 1.53 3.16 14.09
N VAL A 460 2.72 3.62 14.47
CA VAL A 460 3.96 2.84 14.48
C VAL A 460 4.36 2.53 15.91
N ALA A 461 4.44 1.25 16.28
CA ALA A 461 4.85 0.84 17.63
C ALA A 461 6.14 0.00 17.63
N PHE A 462 7.04 0.27 18.57
CA PHE A 462 8.32 -0.43 18.71
C PHE A 462 8.87 -0.32 20.14
N TYR A 463 9.73 -1.27 20.50
CA TYR A 463 10.43 -1.28 21.79
C TYR A 463 11.89 -0.91 21.64
N ILE A 464 12.39 -0.07 22.54
CA ILE A 464 13.82 0.17 22.72
C ILE A 464 14.20 -0.31 24.10
N TRP A 465 15.35 -0.98 24.19
CA TRP A 465 15.96 -1.25 25.47
C TRP A 465 17.44 -0.90 25.50
N ASN A 466 17.95 -0.73 26.71
CA ASN A 466 19.34 -0.37 26.95
C ASN A 466 19.90 -1.10 28.17
N THR A 467 21.22 -1.18 28.27
CA THR A 467 21.94 -1.61 29.47
C THR A 467 22.80 -0.50 30.05
N ASP A 468 23.06 0.55 29.27
CA ASP A 468 23.82 1.74 29.63
C ASP A 468 23.19 3.00 29.04
N TRP A 469 23.95 4.10 28.94
CA TRP A 469 23.50 5.37 28.35
C TRP A 469 23.01 5.20 26.90
N ALA A 470 21.70 5.31 26.69
CA ALA A 470 21.05 5.21 25.38
C ALA A 470 20.55 6.56 24.90
N VAL A 471 20.44 6.72 23.58
CA VAL A 471 19.71 7.82 22.95
C VAL A 471 18.30 7.88 23.53
N ARG A 472 17.91 9.05 24.04
CA ARG A 472 16.55 9.28 24.56
C ARG A 472 15.63 9.84 23.50
N ASP A 473 16.11 10.82 22.73
CA ASP A 473 15.27 11.55 21.81
C ASP A 473 15.47 11.00 20.41
N TRP A 474 14.37 10.85 19.70
CA TRP A 474 14.39 10.22 18.41
C TRP A 474 13.59 11.01 17.40
N LYS A 475 14.04 10.97 16.17
CA LYS A 475 13.31 11.43 15.01
C LYS A 475 12.63 10.23 14.37
N LEU A 476 11.33 10.34 14.10
CA LEU A 476 10.56 9.30 13.43
C LEU A 476 9.82 9.89 12.24
N GLU A 477 10.05 9.32 11.07
CA GLU A 477 9.52 9.80 9.79
C GLU A 477 8.97 8.65 8.96
N TYR A 478 8.00 8.93 8.09
CA TYR A 478 7.55 8.03 7.05
C TYR A 478 7.66 8.66 5.66
N SER A 479 7.74 7.82 4.63
CA SER A 479 7.78 8.21 3.23
C SER A 479 7.16 7.11 2.35
N LEU A 480 6.71 7.47 1.15
CA LEU A 480 6.25 6.53 0.11
C LEU A 480 7.22 6.45 -1.07
N ASP A 481 8.17 7.39 -1.17
CA ASP A 481 9.07 7.55 -2.32
C ASP A 481 10.55 7.64 -1.92
N MET A 482 10.86 7.58 -0.61
CA MET A 482 12.18 7.83 -0.01
C MET A 482 12.75 9.25 -0.20
N HIS A 483 12.01 10.16 -0.83
CA HIS A 483 12.43 11.54 -1.10
C HIS A 483 11.69 12.52 -0.18
N ASN A 484 10.37 12.39 -0.08
CA ASN A 484 9.51 13.21 0.74
C ASN A 484 9.24 12.51 2.07
N TRP A 485 9.69 13.12 3.17
CA TRP A 485 9.60 12.57 4.53
C TRP A 485 8.68 13.39 5.41
N TYR A 486 7.78 12.72 6.13
CA TYR A 486 6.80 13.32 7.02
C TYR A 486 6.93 12.71 8.41
N GLY A 487 6.90 13.51 9.47
CA GLY A 487 6.89 12.97 10.82
C GLY A 487 7.27 13.96 11.90
N TYR A 488 7.90 13.43 12.95
CA TYR A 488 8.21 14.17 14.17
C TYR A 488 9.73 14.28 14.33
N ASP A 489 10.22 15.50 14.46
CA ASP A 489 11.66 15.76 14.69
C ASP A 489 12.11 15.28 16.08
N GLU A 490 11.23 15.34 17.09
CA GLU A 490 11.53 14.90 18.47
C GLU A 490 10.36 14.11 19.08
N ILE A 491 10.50 12.79 19.16
CA ILE A 491 9.67 11.95 20.03
C ILE A 491 10.39 11.79 21.38
N SER A 492 9.92 12.53 22.39
CA SER A 492 10.45 12.44 23.75
C SER A 492 9.31 12.38 24.77
N GLY A 493 8.86 11.17 25.09
CA GLY A 493 8.08 10.81 26.29
C GLY A 493 6.76 11.53 26.64
N THR A 494 6.39 12.67 26.03
CA THR A 494 5.24 13.48 26.45
C THR A 494 4.61 14.32 25.32
N GLY A 495 4.82 13.98 24.04
CA GLY A 495 4.28 14.73 22.89
C GLY A 495 2.89 14.24 22.44
N GLU A 496 2.11 15.09 21.77
CA GLU A 496 0.88 14.66 21.09
C GLU A 496 1.19 13.57 20.07
N GLY A 497 0.49 12.44 20.17
CA GLY A 497 0.70 11.28 19.29
C GLY A 497 1.83 10.33 19.71
N VAL A 498 2.58 10.61 20.78
CA VAL A 498 3.66 9.74 21.30
C VAL A 498 3.32 9.29 22.72
N VAL A 499 3.10 7.99 22.92
CA VAL A 499 2.89 7.43 24.27
C VAL A 499 4.08 6.56 24.67
N GLU A 500 4.86 7.05 25.65
CA GLU A 500 5.84 6.23 26.37
C GLU A 500 5.10 5.44 27.46
N LEU A 501 4.80 4.17 27.18
CA LEU A 501 3.91 3.38 28.04
C LEU A 501 4.60 2.80 29.28
N MET A 502 5.94 2.77 29.34
CA MET A 502 6.71 2.18 30.44
C MET A 502 8.05 2.90 30.64
N PRO A 503 8.14 3.93 31.50
CA PRO A 503 9.40 4.64 31.76
C PRO A 503 10.32 3.93 32.78
N ALA A 504 9.92 2.78 33.33
CA ALA A 504 10.56 2.22 34.51
C ALA A 504 11.43 1.01 34.18
N GLY A 505 12.75 1.22 34.28
CA GLY A 505 13.78 0.22 33.99
C GLY A 505 14.59 0.55 32.72
N ASN A 506 15.08 -0.49 32.07
CA ASN A 506 15.95 -0.43 30.90
C ASN A 506 15.17 -0.48 29.56
N PHE A 507 13.86 -0.23 29.57
CA PHE A 507 12.95 -0.46 28.42
C PHE A 507 12.03 0.73 28.21
N ALA A 508 11.75 1.07 26.95
CA ALA A 508 10.75 2.06 26.55
C ALA A 508 9.92 1.50 25.37
N LEU A 509 8.60 1.57 25.49
CA LEU A 509 7.66 1.30 24.40
C LEU A 509 7.23 2.63 23.80
N TYR A 510 7.43 2.78 22.50
CA TYR A 510 6.89 3.89 21.73
C TYR A 510 5.68 3.39 20.94
N ASN A 511 4.58 4.15 21.01
CA ASN A 511 3.48 4.04 20.07
C ASN A 511 3.23 5.44 19.49
N VAL A 512 3.53 5.62 18.20
CA VAL A 512 3.51 6.91 17.53
C VAL A 512 2.42 6.95 16.47
N LYS A 513 1.44 7.85 16.62
CA LYS A 513 0.34 8.02 15.67
C LYS A 513 0.72 9.07 14.61
N PHE A 514 0.50 8.73 13.34
CA PHE A 514 0.69 9.59 12.18
C PHE A 514 -0.65 9.93 11.54
N THR A 515 -0.70 11.11 10.93
CA THR A 515 -1.74 11.49 9.97
C THR A 515 -1.14 11.51 8.57
N ALA A 516 -1.68 10.70 7.68
CA ALA A 516 -1.20 10.57 6.31
C ALA A 516 -1.41 11.89 5.54
N GLN A 517 -0.32 12.46 5.02
CA GLN A 517 -0.34 13.70 4.22
C GLN A 517 -0.85 13.47 2.79
N THR A 518 -0.60 12.29 2.25
CA THR A 518 -1.09 11.81 0.97
C THR A 518 -1.82 10.50 1.19
N THR A 519 -2.66 10.11 0.25
CA THR A 519 -3.21 8.76 0.25
C THR A 519 -2.06 7.75 0.16
N ILE A 520 -2.12 6.74 1.02
CA ILE A 520 -1.25 5.57 0.99
C ILE A 520 -2.11 4.45 0.40
N ASP A 521 -1.78 3.95 -0.78
CA ASP A 521 -2.59 2.97 -1.52
C ASP A 521 -2.11 1.53 -1.30
N GLU A 522 -2.97 0.58 -1.68
CA GLU A 522 -2.57 -0.80 -1.86
C GLU A 522 -1.55 -0.88 -2.99
N SER A 523 -0.43 -1.60 -2.80
CA SER A 523 0.79 -1.63 -3.62
C SER A 523 1.85 -0.56 -3.33
N ASP A 524 1.57 0.45 -2.52
CA ASP A 524 2.61 1.38 -2.08
C ASP A 524 3.62 0.69 -1.16
N ILE A 525 4.85 1.24 -1.15
CA ILE A 525 5.88 0.86 -0.18
C ILE A 525 5.96 1.94 0.89
N LEU A 526 5.58 1.57 2.12
CA LEU A 526 5.74 2.45 3.27
C LEU A 526 7.14 2.32 3.84
N TYR A 527 7.90 3.40 3.78
CA TYR A 527 9.20 3.54 4.43
C TYR A 527 9.02 4.24 5.77
N ILE A 528 9.55 3.66 6.85
CA ILE A 528 9.59 4.29 8.17
C ILE A 528 11.03 4.39 8.63
N ARG A 529 11.50 5.62 8.85
CA ARG A 529 12.86 5.92 9.27
C ARG A 529 12.88 6.40 10.71
N PHE A 530 13.81 5.87 11.48
CA PHE A 530 14.04 6.20 12.87
C PHE A 530 15.50 6.53 13.12
N SER A 531 15.77 7.75 13.58
CA SER A 531 17.13 8.29 13.71
C SER A 531 17.32 8.96 15.07
N PRO A 532 18.52 8.91 15.69
CA PRO A 532 18.79 9.63 16.93
C PRO A 532 18.56 11.13 16.76
N PHE A 533 17.95 11.77 17.74
CA PHE A 533 17.77 13.22 17.78
C PHE A 533 18.27 13.78 19.11
N GLY A 534 18.64 15.06 19.14
CA GLY A 534 19.02 15.74 20.38
C GLY A 534 20.28 15.20 21.11
N LYS A 535 20.65 15.86 22.21
CA LYS A 535 21.82 15.51 23.05
C LYS A 535 21.40 15.01 24.43
N ARG A 536 20.34 14.19 24.51
CA ARG A 536 19.89 13.61 25.78
C ARG A 536 20.05 12.11 25.73
N ALA A 537 20.67 11.57 26.77
CA ALA A 537 20.80 10.14 26.98
C ALA A 537 20.16 9.73 28.29
N SER A 538 19.64 8.51 28.34
CA SER A 538 19.06 7.91 29.54
C SER A 538 19.77 6.62 29.91
N LYS A 539 19.87 6.34 31.22
CA LYS A 539 20.36 5.08 31.77
C LYS A 539 19.41 4.61 32.86
N GLY A 540 18.80 3.43 32.69
CA GLY A 540 17.95 2.78 33.70
C GLY A 540 16.74 3.60 34.15
N GLY A 541 16.03 4.26 33.22
CA GLY A 541 14.70 4.85 33.44
C GLY A 541 14.59 6.09 34.34
N ALA A 542 15.64 6.46 35.10
CA ALA A 542 15.55 7.57 36.06
C ALA A 542 16.58 8.69 35.86
N SER A 543 17.70 8.44 35.16
CA SER A 543 18.78 9.43 35.00
C SER A 543 18.85 9.93 33.55
N ILE A 544 18.63 11.23 33.34
CA ILE A 544 18.81 11.91 32.05
C ILE A 544 20.06 12.75 32.13
N ALA A 545 20.98 12.58 31.18
CA ALA A 545 22.19 13.39 31.08
C ALA A 545 22.33 14.01 29.69
N THR A 546 23.04 15.14 29.63
CA THR A 546 23.44 15.75 28.37
C THR A 546 24.57 14.92 27.76
N GLY A 547 24.32 14.34 26.59
CA GLY A 547 25.23 13.44 25.89
C GLY A 547 24.49 12.64 24.82
N TRP A 548 25.22 12.09 23.86
CA TRP A 548 24.64 11.39 22.71
C TRP A 548 24.12 9.98 23.03
N GLY A 549 24.53 9.39 24.16
CA GLY A 549 24.29 7.96 24.41
C GLY A 549 25.03 7.10 23.38
N SER A 550 25.05 5.79 23.59
CA SER A 550 25.68 4.85 22.66
C SER A 550 25.11 3.44 22.73
N ASP A 551 24.26 3.09 23.71
CA ASP A 551 23.70 1.74 23.81
C ASP A 551 22.23 1.75 23.41
N VAL A 552 21.92 1.36 22.16
CA VAL A 552 20.54 1.23 21.67
C VAL A 552 20.32 -0.19 21.20
N ARG A 553 19.17 -0.76 21.56
CA ARG A 553 18.76 -2.08 21.09
C ARG A 553 17.30 -2.02 20.67
N LEU A 554 17.05 -2.03 19.37
CA LEU A 554 15.70 -2.09 18.82
C LEU A 554 15.16 -3.50 19.06
N SER A 555 14.11 -3.62 19.88
CA SER A 555 13.54 -4.91 20.27
C SER A 555 12.25 -5.20 19.55
N VAL A 556 12.07 -6.50 19.25
CA VAL A 556 10.82 -7.18 18.95
C VAL A 556 10.16 -6.81 17.62
N GLY A 557 10.51 -5.66 17.03
CA GLY A 557 10.09 -5.27 15.69
C GLY A 557 9.22 -4.03 15.66
N MET A 558 8.70 -3.70 14.48
CA MET A 558 7.88 -2.52 14.24
C MET A 558 6.48 -2.94 13.81
N LEU A 559 5.48 -2.36 14.47
CA LEU A 559 4.06 -2.58 14.24
C LEU A 559 3.47 -1.40 13.48
N VAL A 560 2.82 -1.62 12.34
CA VAL A 560 2.03 -0.58 11.67
C VAL A 560 0.55 -0.92 11.73
N CYS A 561 -0.23 -0.11 12.46
CA CYS A 561 -1.67 -0.26 12.61
C CYS A 561 -2.41 0.87 11.88
N PRO A 562 -2.91 0.64 10.66
CA PRO A 562 -3.86 1.55 10.02
C PRO A 562 -5.15 1.63 10.84
N HIS A 563 -5.65 2.85 11.09
CA HIS A 563 -6.91 3.07 11.80
C HIS A 563 -8.08 3.09 10.83
N VAL A 564 -8.28 1.98 10.12
CA VAL A 564 -9.34 1.82 9.12
C VAL A 564 -10.41 0.90 9.69
N GLU A 565 -11.67 1.34 9.64
CA GLU A 565 -12.81 0.50 10.06
C GLU A 565 -12.88 -0.75 9.18
N ARG A 566 -13.10 -1.91 9.82
CA ARG A 566 -13.36 -3.13 9.06
C ARG A 566 -14.78 -3.05 8.48
N ARG A 567 -14.96 -3.49 7.23
CA ARG A 567 -16.32 -3.69 6.70
C ARG A 567 -16.87 -4.93 7.41
N SER A 568 -17.98 -4.76 8.11
CA SER A 568 -18.63 -5.86 8.81
C SER A 568 -19.12 -6.90 7.81
N ASP A 569 -18.61 -8.12 7.93
CA ASP A 569 -19.11 -9.32 7.23
C ASP A 569 -20.13 -10.09 8.09
N THR A 570 -20.36 -9.64 9.32
CA THR A 570 -21.31 -10.22 10.24
C THR A 570 -22.74 -9.98 9.78
N GLU A 571 -23.40 -11.05 9.35
CA GLU A 571 -24.81 -11.02 9.00
C GLU A 571 -25.64 -10.69 10.24
N ILE A 572 -26.31 -9.53 10.22
CA ILE A 572 -27.21 -9.10 11.29
C ILE A 572 -28.63 -9.58 10.95
N PRO A 573 -29.20 -10.52 11.73
CA PRO A 573 -30.55 -11.02 11.48
C PRO A 573 -31.60 -9.91 11.60
N ALA A 574 -32.65 -9.96 10.78
CA ALA A 574 -33.71 -8.94 10.79
C ALA A 574 -34.46 -8.81 12.14
N ASN A 575 -34.43 -9.86 12.96
CA ASN A 575 -35.00 -9.89 14.31
C ASN A 575 -33.96 -9.57 15.42
N ALA A 576 -32.80 -9.02 15.07
CA ALA A 576 -31.83 -8.53 16.04
C ALA A 576 -32.40 -7.33 16.80
N VAL A 577 -32.38 -7.41 18.13
CA VAL A 577 -32.82 -6.33 19.02
C VAL A 577 -31.65 -5.45 19.47
N TRP A 578 -30.45 -6.03 19.50
CA TRP A 578 -29.21 -5.30 19.73
C TRP A 578 -28.02 -6.10 19.20
N TYR A 579 -26.97 -5.42 18.73
CA TYR A 579 -25.74 -6.07 18.27
C TYR A 579 -24.51 -5.16 18.41
N ASN A 580 -23.32 -5.75 18.47
CA ASN A 580 -22.05 -5.06 18.28
C ASN A 580 -21.02 -6.02 17.65
N THR A 581 -20.51 -5.65 16.48
CA THR A 581 -19.55 -6.44 15.69
C THR A 581 -18.10 -6.01 15.92
N PHE A 582 -17.86 -4.97 16.73
CA PHE A 582 -16.53 -4.44 17.05
C PHE A 582 -15.64 -4.03 15.87
N ASP A 583 -16.16 -4.02 14.64
CA ASP A 583 -15.41 -3.68 13.43
C ASP A 583 -14.89 -2.23 13.40
N SER A 584 -15.49 -1.34 14.18
CA SER A 584 -15.05 0.05 14.37
C SER A 584 -13.91 0.21 15.39
N LEU A 585 -13.47 -0.90 16.01
CA LEU A 585 -12.30 -0.91 16.87
C LEU A 585 -11.05 -1.10 16.01
N THR A 586 -10.10 -0.16 16.08
CA THR A 586 -8.97 -0.10 15.14
C THR A 586 -7.61 0.03 15.81
N GLU A 587 -7.54 -0.02 17.15
CA GLU A 587 -6.30 0.22 17.90
C GLU A 587 -5.86 -1.01 18.72
N GLY A 588 -4.56 -1.11 18.98
CA GLY A 588 -3.92 -2.20 19.73
C GLY A 588 -3.24 -3.25 18.83
N SER A 589 -2.59 -4.24 19.45
CA SER A 589 -2.03 -5.39 18.74
C SER A 589 -3.11 -6.44 18.41
N ASP A 590 -2.97 -7.11 17.26
CA ASP A 590 -3.82 -8.25 16.91
C ASP A 590 -3.20 -9.56 17.40
N TYR A 591 -3.85 -10.18 18.38
CA TYR A 591 -3.43 -11.44 18.99
C TYR A 591 -3.48 -12.65 18.04
N MET A 592 -4.16 -12.53 16.91
CA MET A 592 -4.14 -13.53 15.85
C MET A 592 -2.75 -13.65 15.18
N MET A 593 -1.87 -12.66 15.37
CA MET A 593 -0.46 -12.75 14.97
C MET A 593 0.36 -13.70 15.84
N GLY A 594 -0.20 -14.18 16.95
CA GLY A 594 0.41 -15.20 17.81
C GLY A 594 1.77 -14.79 18.36
N ASN A 595 2.76 -15.66 18.20
CA ASN A 595 4.10 -15.48 18.73
C ASN A 595 4.94 -14.42 18.02
N ARG A 596 4.56 -14.02 16.80
CA ARG A 596 5.22 -12.91 16.08
C ARG A 596 5.21 -11.63 16.92
N LEU A 597 4.18 -11.41 17.74
CA LEU A 597 4.07 -10.24 18.61
C LEU A 597 5.21 -10.11 19.63
N GLY A 598 5.82 -11.21 20.07
CA GLY A 598 6.86 -11.14 21.11
C GLY A 598 6.35 -10.49 22.41
N VAL A 599 6.86 -9.29 22.75
CA VAL A 599 6.40 -8.47 23.91
C VAL A 599 5.33 -7.44 23.52
N LEU A 600 5.12 -7.21 22.21
CA LEU A 600 4.04 -6.34 21.71
C LEU A 600 2.65 -6.96 21.94
N ASP A 601 2.59 -8.20 22.43
CA ASP A 601 1.33 -8.80 22.86
C ASP A 601 0.64 -7.88 23.90
N ASN A 602 1.37 -7.32 24.85
CA ASN A 602 0.78 -6.44 25.87
C ASN A 602 0.48 -5.00 25.40
N LEU A 603 0.65 -4.67 24.11
CA LEU A 603 0.25 -3.37 23.55
C LEU A 603 -1.30 -3.27 23.52
N ASN A 604 -1.85 -2.59 24.50
CA ASN A 604 -3.28 -2.37 24.63
C ASN A 604 -3.72 -1.13 23.82
N GLY A 605 -4.85 -1.23 23.12
CA GLY A 605 -5.58 -0.03 22.69
C GLY A 605 -6.27 0.64 23.89
N PRO A 606 -6.86 1.83 23.70
CA PRO A 606 -7.68 2.50 24.71
C PRO A 606 -8.65 1.56 25.44
N LEU A 607 -8.80 1.77 26.76
CA LEU A 607 -9.82 1.09 27.55
C LEU A 607 -11.21 1.66 27.23
N ILE A 608 -12.27 0.87 27.46
CA ILE A 608 -13.66 1.20 27.14
C ILE A 608 -14.14 2.55 27.66
N GLY A 609 -13.57 3.05 28.76
CA GLY A 609 -13.86 4.41 29.27
C GLY A 609 -13.45 5.55 28.32
N LEU A 610 -12.53 5.28 27.39
CA LEU A 610 -12.02 6.22 26.38
C LEU A 610 -12.58 5.94 24.98
N TRP A 611 -13.36 4.87 24.79
CA TRP A 611 -14.00 4.60 23.50
C TRP A 611 -15.02 5.69 23.17
N SER A 612 -15.22 5.95 21.88
CA SER A 612 -16.31 6.81 21.42
C SER A 612 -17.68 6.19 21.71
N GLU A 613 -18.74 6.99 21.72
CA GLU A 613 -20.09 6.49 21.94
C GLU A 613 -20.54 5.50 20.85
N THR A 614 -20.13 5.73 19.59
CA THR A 614 -20.35 4.80 18.48
C THR A 614 -19.68 3.45 18.74
N GLN A 615 -18.42 3.44 19.17
CA GLN A 615 -17.68 2.21 19.48
C GLN A 615 -18.28 1.47 20.68
N LYS A 616 -18.74 2.20 21.71
CA LYS A 616 -19.43 1.61 22.86
C LYS A 616 -20.78 1.02 22.47
N ASN A 617 -21.52 1.65 21.57
CA ASN A 617 -22.90 1.28 21.24
C ASN A 617 -23.76 0.97 22.50
N GLY A 618 -23.66 1.84 23.51
CA GLY A 618 -24.35 1.69 24.80
C GLY A 618 -23.72 0.70 25.80
N MET A 619 -22.65 0.00 25.44
CA MET A 619 -21.92 -0.89 26.36
C MET A 619 -21.17 -0.11 27.44
N THR A 620 -21.02 -0.76 28.59
CA THR A 620 -20.21 -0.26 29.72
C THR A 620 -19.28 -1.36 30.23
N GLY A 621 -18.24 -0.99 30.97
CA GLY A 621 -17.32 -2.00 31.49
C GLY A 621 -16.11 -1.45 32.22
N THR A 622 -15.28 -2.37 32.70
CA THR A 622 -13.98 -2.08 33.33
C THR A 622 -12.93 -3.03 32.77
N ASN A 623 -11.70 -2.52 32.56
CA ASN A 623 -10.57 -3.28 32.02
C ASN A 623 -10.90 -4.02 30.70
N VAL A 624 -11.71 -3.39 29.85
CA VAL A 624 -11.99 -3.85 28.49
C VAL A 624 -11.16 -2.98 27.54
N ALA A 625 -10.27 -3.58 26.77
CA ALA A 625 -9.36 -2.88 25.86
C ALA A 625 -9.78 -3.14 24.41
N MET A 626 -9.60 -2.14 23.54
CA MET A 626 -9.86 -2.34 22.12
C MET A 626 -8.74 -3.14 21.46
N ARG A 627 -9.14 -3.92 20.46
CA ARG A 627 -8.28 -4.63 19.50
C ARG A 627 -8.79 -4.33 18.09
N PRO A 628 -7.96 -4.46 17.05
CA PRO A 628 -8.43 -4.33 15.69
C PRO A 628 -9.53 -5.37 15.36
N GLY A 629 -10.77 -4.92 15.25
CA GLY A 629 -11.95 -5.72 14.93
C GLY A 629 -12.53 -6.58 16.05
N TYR A 630 -12.08 -6.47 17.30
CA TYR A 630 -12.66 -7.21 18.43
C TYR A 630 -12.35 -6.55 19.77
N ALA A 631 -13.00 -6.99 20.86
CA ALA A 631 -12.74 -6.49 22.20
C ALA A 631 -11.97 -7.50 23.06
N GLN A 632 -11.09 -7.00 23.92
CA GLN A 632 -10.39 -7.78 24.92
C GLN A 632 -10.99 -7.53 26.30
N VAL A 633 -11.47 -8.57 26.98
CA VAL A 633 -12.03 -8.49 28.34
C VAL A 633 -10.99 -8.96 29.35
N GLY A 634 -10.57 -8.03 30.21
CA GLY A 634 -9.40 -8.19 31.06
C GLY A 634 -8.12 -7.89 30.29
N TYR A 635 -7.00 -7.71 30.97
CA TYR A 635 -5.72 -7.51 30.29
C TYR A 635 -4.53 -7.89 31.15
N VAL A 636 -3.38 -8.00 30.50
CA VAL A 636 -2.10 -8.34 31.10
C VAL A 636 -1.13 -7.21 30.78
N GLU A 637 -0.35 -6.75 31.77
CA GLU A 637 0.67 -5.71 31.58
C GLU A 637 1.95 -6.03 32.34
N TYR A 638 3.07 -5.41 31.95
CA TYR A 638 4.29 -5.44 32.75
C TYR A 638 4.18 -4.49 33.93
N ALA A 639 4.60 -4.94 35.11
CA ALA A 639 4.72 -4.10 36.28
C ALA A 639 5.80 -3.03 36.08
N THR A 640 5.70 -1.95 36.85
CA THR A 640 6.63 -0.82 36.84
C THR A 640 8.08 -1.20 37.20
N ASP A 641 8.36 -2.40 37.73
CA ASP A 641 9.73 -2.88 37.96
C ASP A 641 10.32 -3.68 36.78
N GLY A 642 9.60 -3.73 35.65
CA GLY A 642 10.09 -4.10 34.32
C GLY A 642 10.11 -5.60 34.00
N LEU A 643 9.75 -6.49 34.94
CA LEU A 643 9.81 -7.94 34.71
C LEU A 643 8.66 -8.75 35.30
N LYS A 644 7.89 -8.19 36.25
CA LYS A 644 6.66 -8.84 36.73
C LYS A 644 5.53 -8.56 35.76
N VAL A 645 4.56 -9.47 35.72
CA VAL A 645 3.37 -9.32 34.89
C VAL A 645 2.14 -9.33 35.78
N MET A 646 1.28 -8.34 35.60
CA MET A 646 0.03 -8.16 36.33
C MET A 646 -1.14 -8.53 35.42
N SER A 647 -2.17 -9.15 36.00
CA SER A 647 -3.37 -9.59 35.31
C SER A 647 -4.56 -8.88 35.94
N TYR A 648 -5.33 -8.18 35.12
CA TYR A 648 -6.50 -7.40 35.51
C TYR A 648 -7.76 -8.07 34.98
N LYS A 649 -8.71 -8.30 35.87
CA LYS A 649 -10.01 -8.86 35.51
C LYS A 649 -10.85 -7.80 34.81
N GLY A 650 -11.51 -8.18 33.73
CA GLY A 650 -12.43 -7.33 33.00
C GLY A 650 -13.89 -7.67 33.22
N THR A 651 -14.74 -6.70 32.93
CA THR A 651 -16.18 -6.85 32.87
C THR A 651 -16.72 -6.00 31.73
N LEU A 652 -17.51 -6.59 30.84
CA LEU A 652 -18.21 -5.92 29.75
C LEU A 652 -19.71 -6.16 29.91
N GLN A 653 -20.52 -5.12 29.83
CA GLN A 653 -21.96 -5.17 29.99
C GLN A 653 -22.64 -4.53 28.76
N THR A 654 -23.60 -5.24 28.19
CA THR A 654 -24.48 -4.72 27.12
C THR A 654 -25.42 -3.65 27.68
N PRO A 655 -25.99 -2.77 26.84
CA PRO A 655 -27.14 -1.99 27.28
C PRO A 655 -28.32 -2.90 27.68
N SER A 656 -29.32 -2.30 28.32
CA SER A 656 -30.64 -2.92 28.51
C SER A 656 -31.24 -3.31 27.15
N LEU A 657 -31.90 -4.47 27.08
CA LEU A 657 -32.50 -4.94 25.83
C LEU A 657 -33.73 -4.13 25.40
N GLU A 658 -34.34 -3.34 26.31
CA GLU A 658 -35.52 -2.48 26.10
C GLU A 658 -36.81 -3.20 25.66
N VAL A 659 -36.74 -4.53 25.45
CA VAL A 659 -37.84 -5.42 25.10
C VAL A 659 -37.91 -6.61 26.05
N GLU A 660 -39.12 -7.15 26.24
CA GLU A 660 -39.36 -8.34 27.07
C GLU A 660 -39.55 -9.57 26.20
N GLY A 661 -39.21 -10.75 26.72
CA GLY A 661 -39.51 -12.02 26.04
C GLY A 661 -38.38 -13.05 26.11
N GLU A 662 -38.30 -13.86 25.06
CA GLU A 662 -37.26 -14.87 24.86
C GLU A 662 -36.26 -14.40 23.81
N PHE A 663 -34.97 -14.60 24.09
CA PHE A 663 -33.89 -14.10 23.24
C PHE A 663 -32.86 -15.19 22.96
N ASN A 664 -32.23 -15.12 21.79
CA ASN A 664 -31.01 -15.85 21.48
C ASN A 664 -29.85 -14.85 21.44
N LEU A 665 -28.87 -15.08 22.30
CA LEU A 665 -27.59 -14.39 22.33
C LEU A 665 -26.57 -15.24 21.58
N SER A 666 -26.00 -14.70 20.50
CA SER A 666 -24.84 -15.24 19.80
C SER A 666 -23.64 -14.33 20.07
N PHE A 667 -22.46 -14.92 20.27
CA PHE A 667 -21.18 -14.20 20.30
C PHE A 667 -20.02 -15.11 19.94
N LYS A 668 -18.95 -14.54 19.42
CA LYS A 668 -17.67 -15.21 19.19
C LYS A 668 -16.75 -14.99 20.38
N ALA A 669 -16.05 -16.03 20.82
CA ALA A 669 -15.03 -15.89 21.86
C ALA A 669 -13.83 -16.80 21.67
N MET A 670 -12.67 -16.33 22.15
CA MET A 670 -11.43 -17.09 22.25
C MET A 670 -10.54 -16.59 23.38
N THR A 671 -9.43 -17.28 23.62
CA THR A 671 -8.44 -16.97 24.65
C THR A 671 -7.04 -16.91 24.04
N PHE A 672 -6.04 -16.45 24.78
CA PHE A 672 -4.67 -16.37 24.27
C PHE A 672 -3.75 -17.44 24.85
N ARG A 673 -2.84 -17.93 24.00
CA ARG A 673 -1.67 -18.69 24.43
C ARG A 673 -0.40 -17.95 24.01
N SER A 674 0.30 -17.36 24.99
CA SER A 674 1.64 -16.80 24.74
C SER A 674 2.66 -17.92 24.52
N SER A 675 3.54 -17.75 23.53
CA SER A 675 4.59 -18.70 23.14
C SER A 675 5.89 -18.61 23.94
N ARG A 676 6.05 -17.59 24.81
CA ARG A 676 7.28 -17.27 25.56
C ARG A 676 7.61 -18.19 26.75
N VAL A 677 7.07 -19.42 26.79
CA VAL A 677 7.05 -20.27 27.99
C VAL A 677 8.43 -20.82 28.41
N GLY A 678 9.56 -20.39 27.80
CA GLY A 678 10.83 -21.12 27.91
C GLY A 678 12.04 -20.47 28.60
N ARG A 679 12.09 -19.18 28.98
CA ARG A 679 13.39 -18.53 29.32
C ARG A 679 13.47 -17.49 30.43
N ILE A 680 12.38 -17.01 31.00
CA ILE A 680 12.45 -16.04 32.09
C ILE A 680 12.91 -16.80 33.35
N GLU A 681 14.18 -16.68 33.73
CA GLU A 681 14.68 -17.20 35.01
C GLU A 681 13.80 -16.65 36.15
N MET A 682 13.16 -17.58 36.83
CA MET A 682 12.12 -17.31 37.82
C MET A 682 12.77 -17.01 39.17
N HIS A 683 12.42 -15.87 39.77
CA HIS A 683 12.54 -15.74 41.21
C HIS A 683 11.51 -16.67 41.85
N GLU A 684 11.92 -17.48 42.83
CA GLU A 684 11.24 -18.67 43.40
C GLU A 684 9.80 -18.47 43.96
N SER A 685 9.20 -17.28 43.87
CA SER A 685 7.89 -16.97 44.46
C SER A 685 6.74 -16.78 43.47
N ILE A 686 6.94 -16.99 42.16
CA ILE A 686 5.89 -16.83 41.15
C ILE A 686 5.68 -18.16 40.39
N PRO A 687 4.57 -18.90 40.67
CA PRO A 687 4.37 -20.22 40.08
C PRO A 687 4.14 -20.16 38.56
N GLU A 688 4.61 -21.20 37.86
CA GLU A 688 4.60 -21.44 36.40
C GLU A 688 3.50 -20.71 35.60
N LYS A 689 3.89 -19.97 34.55
CA LYS A 689 2.96 -19.33 33.61
C LYS A 689 2.44 -20.38 32.60
N GLY A 690 1.15 -20.72 32.72
CA GLY A 690 0.38 -21.49 31.74
C GLY A 690 -0.44 -20.58 30.81
N PRO A 691 -1.24 -21.14 29.87
CA PRO A 691 -2.10 -20.37 28.98
C PRO A 691 -3.14 -19.52 29.73
N ASP A 692 -3.76 -18.54 29.05
CA ASP A 692 -4.91 -17.82 29.61
C ASP A 692 -6.05 -18.82 29.93
N ALA A 693 -6.87 -18.49 30.92
CA ALA A 693 -7.97 -19.34 31.31
C ALA A 693 -8.92 -19.57 30.13
N GLN A 694 -9.13 -20.83 29.73
CA GLN A 694 -10.11 -21.24 28.72
C GLN A 694 -11.55 -21.16 29.26
N ARG A 695 -11.91 -20.06 29.91
CA ARG A 695 -13.15 -19.90 30.65
C ARG A 695 -13.66 -18.47 30.60
N ILE A 696 -14.98 -18.32 30.45
CA ILE A 696 -15.71 -17.07 30.62
C ILE A 696 -16.89 -17.25 31.57
N ASP A 697 -17.20 -16.20 32.32
CA ASP A 697 -18.38 -16.16 33.19
C ASP A 697 -19.38 -15.14 32.60
N ILE A 698 -20.62 -15.58 32.40
CA ILE A 698 -21.72 -14.79 31.85
C ILE A 698 -22.80 -14.65 32.92
N GLU A 699 -23.28 -13.43 33.13
CA GLU A 699 -24.34 -13.11 34.07
C GLU A 699 -25.46 -12.35 33.36
N ILE A 700 -26.69 -12.78 33.59
CA ILE A 700 -27.89 -12.05 33.16
C ILE A 700 -28.34 -11.18 34.34
N ALA A 701 -28.29 -9.86 34.16
CA ALA A 701 -28.73 -8.89 35.13
C ALA A 701 -30.17 -8.46 34.86
N ASP A 702 -30.88 -8.04 35.91
CA ASP A 702 -32.20 -7.38 35.84
C ASP A 702 -33.32 -8.16 35.15
N GLY A 703 -33.26 -9.50 35.23
CA GLY A 703 -34.31 -10.42 34.81
C GLY A 703 -33.88 -11.36 33.67
N GLY A 704 -34.56 -12.49 33.53
CA GLY A 704 -34.19 -13.54 32.58
C GLY A 704 -33.37 -14.68 33.18
N LYS A 705 -33.40 -15.84 32.52
CA LYS A 705 -32.62 -17.04 32.83
C LYS A 705 -32.07 -17.66 31.57
N ILE A 706 -30.81 -18.06 31.62
CA ILE A 706 -30.20 -18.89 30.60
C ILE A 706 -30.76 -20.30 30.74
N VAL A 707 -31.28 -20.85 29.65
CA VAL A 707 -31.91 -22.18 29.62
C VAL A 707 -31.28 -23.11 28.58
N GLU A 708 -30.43 -22.58 27.70
CA GLU A 708 -29.78 -23.36 26.64
C GLU A 708 -28.39 -22.80 26.33
N LEU A 709 -27.44 -23.70 26.02
CA LEU A 709 -26.12 -23.38 25.46
C LEU A 709 -25.84 -24.31 24.28
N ASP A 710 -25.49 -23.75 23.11
CA ASP A 710 -25.14 -24.46 21.88
C ASP A 710 -26.14 -25.58 21.52
N GLY A 711 -27.45 -25.29 21.54
CA GLY A 711 -28.51 -26.25 21.19
C GLY A 711 -28.86 -27.23 22.32
N LYS A 712 -28.23 -27.14 23.49
CA LYS A 712 -28.43 -28.08 24.60
C LYS A 712 -29.09 -27.39 25.79
N ARG A 713 -30.26 -27.89 26.17
CA ARG A 713 -31.02 -27.39 27.32
C ARG A 713 -30.25 -27.63 28.62
N ILE A 714 -30.24 -26.63 29.49
CA ILE A 714 -29.60 -26.64 30.81
C ILE A 714 -30.62 -26.20 31.88
N ASP A 715 -30.25 -26.36 33.15
CA ASP A 715 -31.04 -25.80 34.25
C ASP A 715 -31.06 -24.27 34.17
N ALA A 716 -32.23 -23.68 34.43
CA ALA A 716 -32.43 -22.24 34.32
C ALA A 716 -31.55 -21.48 35.33
N VAL A 717 -30.54 -20.77 34.84
CA VAL A 717 -29.55 -20.05 35.67
C VAL A 717 -29.42 -18.58 35.26
N SER A 718 -29.10 -17.70 36.20
CA SER A 718 -28.72 -16.31 35.90
C SER A 718 -27.22 -16.12 35.72
N LYS A 719 -26.42 -17.17 35.99
CA LYS A 719 -24.97 -17.18 35.83
C LYS A 719 -24.56 -18.48 35.15
N LEU A 720 -23.79 -18.37 34.08
CA LEU A 720 -23.26 -19.48 33.31
C LEU A 720 -21.75 -19.35 33.19
N THR A 721 -21.05 -20.44 33.39
CA THR A 721 -19.63 -20.54 33.08
C THR A 721 -19.45 -21.42 31.86
N ILE A 722 -18.74 -20.89 30.86
CA ILE A 722 -18.35 -21.65 29.67
C ILE A 722 -16.88 -22.02 29.80
N PHE A 723 -16.55 -23.29 29.52
CA PHE A 723 -15.19 -23.83 29.57
C PHE A 723 -14.72 -24.26 28.17
N GLY A 724 -13.41 -24.39 28.01
CA GLY A 724 -12.78 -24.91 26.80
C GLY A 724 -12.74 -23.93 25.63
N LEU A 725 -12.61 -22.62 25.89
CA LEU A 725 -12.42 -21.63 24.84
C LEU A 725 -11.16 -21.95 23.99
N PRO A 726 -11.21 -21.79 22.67
CA PRO A 726 -10.05 -21.98 21.79
C PRO A 726 -8.95 -20.93 22.03
N PHE A 727 -7.73 -21.22 21.58
CA PHE A 727 -6.56 -20.33 21.69
C PHE A 727 -6.16 -19.61 20.39
N SER A 728 -6.61 -20.12 19.24
CA SER A 728 -6.06 -19.77 17.92
C SER A 728 -7.13 -19.33 16.92
N GLU A 729 -8.40 -19.40 17.29
CA GLU A 729 -9.53 -19.04 16.44
C GLU A 729 -10.73 -18.67 17.30
N PHE A 730 -11.58 -17.79 16.79
CA PHE A 730 -12.87 -17.48 17.42
C PHE A 730 -13.84 -18.64 17.23
N LYS A 731 -14.50 -19.05 18.31
CA LYS A 731 -15.64 -19.97 18.27
C LYS A 731 -16.92 -19.20 18.57
N THR A 732 -17.97 -19.46 17.80
CA THR A 732 -19.33 -18.95 18.06
C THR A 732 -20.01 -19.77 19.16
N TYR A 733 -20.66 -19.06 20.09
CA TYR A 733 -21.47 -19.59 21.18
C TYR A 733 -22.89 -19.06 21.06
N ASN A 734 -23.88 -19.93 21.28
CA ASN A 734 -25.30 -19.57 21.22
C ASN A 734 -25.98 -19.86 22.55
N ILE A 735 -26.68 -18.87 23.11
CA ILE A 735 -27.33 -18.94 24.41
C ILE A 735 -28.80 -18.54 24.28
N LYS A 736 -29.72 -19.38 24.79
CA LYS A 736 -31.13 -19.02 24.89
C LYS A 736 -31.45 -18.45 26.28
N ILE A 737 -32.09 -17.29 26.30
CA ILE A 737 -32.53 -16.57 27.51
C ILE A 737 -34.06 -16.51 27.53
N GLU A 738 -34.69 -17.00 28.60
CA GLU A 738 -36.15 -16.96 28.81
C GLU A 738 -36.50 -16.03 29.97
N GLY A 739 -37.65 -15.33 29.87
CA GLY A 739 -38.18 -14.46 30.92
C GLY A 739 -37.40 -13.16 31.13
N ALA A 740 -36.76 -12.64 30.08
CA ALA A 740 -36.06 -11.36 30.12
C ALA A 740 -37.07 -10.19 30.17
N THR A 741 -36.69 -9.14 30.91
CA THR A 741 -37.45 -7.90 31.04
C THR A 741 -36.80 -6.80 30.19
N LYS A 742 -37.45 -5.64 30.07
CA LYS A 742 -36.86 -4.49 29.36
C LYS A 742 -35.52 -4.03 29.92
N GLN A 743 -35.27 -4.30 31.21
CA GLN A 743 -34.02 -3.93 31.87
C GLN A 743 -32.96 -5.02 31.82
N THR A 744 -33.29 -6.19 31.26
CA THR A 744 -32.33 -7.27 31.13
C THR A 744 -31.10 -6.81 30.36
N SER A 745 -29.93 -7.11 30.90
CA SER A 745 -28.63 -6.90 30.23
C SER A 745 -27.73 -8.11 30.45
N VAL A 746 -26.74 -8.28 29.56
CA VAL A 746 -25.78 -9.38 29.61
C VAL A 746 -24.44 -8.84 30.07
N ILE A 747 -23.86 -9.50 31.07
CA ILE A 747 -22.56 -9.15 31.64
C ILE A 747 -21.58 -10.29 31.38
N PHE A 748 -20.51 -9.98 30.66
CA PHE A 748 -19.39 -10.86 30.38
C PHE A 748 -18.22 -10.55 31.32
N LYS A 749 -17.66 -11.57 31.96
CA LYS A 749 -16.62 -11.42 32.99
C LYS A 749 -15.43 -12.34 32.75
N SER A 750 -14.24 -11.81 33.07
CA SER A 750 -13.04 -12.62 33.26
C SER A 750 -13.24 -13.63 34.40
N ALA A 751 -12.68 -14.84 34.24
CA ALA A 751 -12.82 -15.92 35.21
C ALA A 751 -12.30 -15.55 36.62
N GLU A 752 -12.99 -16.02 37.66
CA GLU A 752 -12.52 -15.84 39.05
C GLU A 752 -11.35 -16.76 39.43
N ASN A 753 -10.44 -16.25 40.27
CA ASN A 753 -9.38 -17.00 40.97
C ASN A 753 -8.36 -17.76 40.09
N ILE A 754 -8.07 -17.26 38.89
CA ILE A 754 -7.04 -17.80 37.98
C ILE A 754 -5.98 -16.72 37.68
N LYS A 755 -4.75 -17.12 37.37
CA LYS A 755 -3.59 -16.21 37.17
C LYS A 755 -3.75 -15.28 35.96
N PHE A 756 -4.10 -15.83 34.79
CA PHE A 756 -4.36 -15.06 33.57
C PHE A 756 -5.79 -15.30 33.12
N THR A 757 -6.55 -14.22 32.98
CA THR A 757 -8.02 -14.27 32.81
C THR A 757 -8.50 -13.39 31.67
N ARG A 758 -7.57 -12.93 30.83
CA ARG A 758 -7.88 -12.23 29.60
C ARG A 758 -8.50 -13.20 28.60
N TRP A 759 -9.49 -12.71 27.86
CA TRP A 759 -10.10 -13.40 26.75
C TRP A 759 -10.64 -12.34 25.75
N PHE A 760 -11.07 -12.80 24.59
CA PHE A 760 -11.49 -11.93 23.49
C PHE A 760 -12.92 -12.25 23.10
N ILE A 761 -13.67 -11.21 22.76
CA ILE A 761 -15.07 -11.28 22.35
C ILE A 761 -15.27 -10.51 21.06
N ASP A 762 -16.12 -11.08 20.21
CA ASP A 762 -16.51 -10.50 18.94
C ASP A 762 -17.99 -10.85 18.62
N ASP A 763 -18.61 -10.13 17.70
CA ASP A 763 -19.97 -10.37 17.17
C ASP A 763 -21.05 -10.68 18.21
N ILE A 764 -21.27 -9.77 19.16
CA ILE A 764 -22.40 -9.93 20.07
C ILE A 764 -23.68 -9.60 19.33
N ILE A 765 -24.58 -10.57 19.19
CA ILE A 765 -25.87 -10.41 18.52
C ILE A 765 -26.95 -10.96 19.43
N VAL A 766 -27.94 -10.13 19.74
CA VAL A 766 -29.14 -10.52 20.50
C VAL A 766 -30.33 -10.48 19.56
N THR A 767 -30.98 -11.62 19.36
CA THR A 767 -32.18 -11.75 18.54
C THR A 767 -33.38 -12.12 19.40
N GLN A 768 -34.56 -11.60 19.06
CA GLN A 768 -35.80 -12.01 19.70
C GLN A 768 -36.29 -13.32 19.07
N SER A 769 -36.62 -14.31 19.91
CA SER A 769 -37.24 -15.55 19.43
C SER A 769 -38.63 -15.23 18.89
N ILE A 770 -38.92 -15.67 17.67
CA ILE A 770 -40.24 -15.52 17.02
C ILE A 770 -41.23 -16.52 17.58
#